data_AF-A0A2V8GXQ3-F1
#
_entry.id   AF-A0A2V8GXQ3-F1
#
_cell.length_a   1.000
_cell.length_b   1.000
_cell.length_c   1.000
_cell.angle_alpha   90.00
_cell.angle_beta   90.00
_cell.angle_gamma   90.00
#
_symmetry.space_group_name_H-M   'P 1'
#
loop_
_entity.id
_entity.type
_entity.pdbx_description
1 polymer ?
#
loop_
_entity_poly.entity_id
_entity_poly.type
_entity_poly.pdbx_seq_one_letter_code
_entity_poly.pdbx_strand_id
1 'polypeptide(L)'
;MSERTRVSHPIYNLLPTEIEGFDSLAELALDMRWSWNHATDKIWRQLDPELWEITHNPWVVLQTVSRDQIERLLADPVFRKNVDGLVQSRRQTVEAPAWFQQNHSQSSLSCAAYFSMEFMLSEALPIYSGGLGNVAGDQLKATSDLGVPVVGVGLLYQQGYFRQVIDKDGAQQALFPYNDPGQLPITPLRQANGEWLRLEIDLPGYSVWLRAWQVQVGRAKLYLLDSNDAANFPAHRGITSELYGGGPELRLKQELLLGIGGWRLLGALGIQPEVCHLNEGHPAFAVLERARSFMQETAQPFEVALAVTRAGNLFTTHTAVAAGFDRFAPALIEQYLGGYAEQKLGITLHDLLALGRQNPNDSSESFNMAYLAVHGSGAVNGVSRLHGKVSRRLFEPLFPRWPADEVPVGHVTNGVHMPSWDSAEADDLWTNTCGKDRWLGTTETLEQDIRRVSDASLWQFRIAASQSLVEYARERLSRQLAASGASPKTVDGAKHLFDPNALTLGSARRFATYKRPNLLLHNPARLLRLLANPERPVQLIIAGKAHPEDRAGQALIHEWINFIRQPETRPHIVFLSDYDMLLTEHLVQGVDVWINTPRRPWEASGTSGMKVLVNGGINLSELAGWWAEAYTPEVGWALGDGREHGDDPAWDAVEADALYALLEREVIPEFYTRD
;
A
#
# COMPACT_ATOMS: atom_id res chain seq x y z
N MET A 1 17.72 -18.78 40.55
CA MET A 1 16.54 -18.58 39.69
C MET A 1 16.26 -17.09 39.69
N SER A 2 16.63 -16.40 38.60
CA SER A 2 16.43 -14.96 38.46
C SER A 2 15.00 -14.75 37.95
N GLU A 3 14.17 -14.10 38.75
CA GLU A 3 12.88 -13.60 38.32
C GLU A 3 13.11 -12.57 37.20
N ARG A 4 12.63 -12.89 36.00
CA ARG A 4 12.49 -11.90 34.93
C ARG A 4 11.37 -10.95 35.37
N THR A 5 11.73 -9.73 35.75
CA THR A 5 10.79 -8.65 36.01
C THR A 5 9.95 -8.45 34.75
N ARG A 6 8.65 -8.77 34.82
CA ARG A 6 7.69 -8.48 33.76
C ARG A 6 7.58 -6.96 33.64
N VAL A 7 7.93 -6.42 32.47
CA VAL A 7 7.79 -4.99 32.18
C VAL A 7 6.31 -4.73 31.92
N SER A 8 5.61 -4.14 32.89
CA SER A 8 4.23 -3.69 32.67
C SER A 8 4.24 -2.36 31.90
N HIS A 9 3.41 -2.29 30.86
CA HIS A 9 3.36 -1.15 29.96
C HIS A 9 2.21 -0.19 30.38
N PRO A 10 2.46 1.10 30.65
CA PRO A 10 1.44 2.03 31.18
C PRO A 10 0.21 2.28 30.28
N ILE A 11 0.31 2.03 28.98
CA ILE A 11 -0.82 2.11 28.02
C ILE A 11 -1.76 0.88 28.13
N TYR A 12 -1.28 -0.20 28.75
CA TYR A 12 -1.92 -1.52 28.76
C TYR A 12 -2.40 -1.92 30.16
N ASN A 13 -2.49 -0.98 31.11
CA ASN A 13 -2.90 -1.24 32.50
C ASN A 13 -4.34 -1.78 32.67
N LEU A 14 -5.10 -1.91 31.59
CA LEU A 14 -6.45 -2.52 31.56
C LEU A 14 -6.45 -3.94 30.96
N LEU A 15 -5.33 -4.41 30.43
CA LEU A 15 -5.22 -5.76 29.90
C LEU A 15 -4.87 -6.74 31.01
N PRO A 16 -5.46 -7.94 31.02
CA PRO A 16 -5.30 -8.91 32.10
C PRO A 16 -3.98 -9.68 31.96
N THR A 17 -2.86 -8.94 32.01
CA THR A 17 -1.48 -9.44 31.90
C THR A 17 -1.08 -10.41 33.02
N GLU A 18 -1.86 -10.45 34.09
CA GLU A 18 -1.74 -11.43 35.17
C GLU A 18 -2.24 -12.82 34.78
N ILE A 19 -3.10 -12.96 33.76
CA ILE A 19 -3.56 -14.26 33.28
C ILE A 19 -2.40 -14.99 32.61
N GLU A 20 -2.13 -16.21 33.06
CA GLU A 20 -1.11 -17.05 32.45
C GLU A 20 -1.44 -17.34 30.99
N GLY A 21 -0.53 -16.97 30.08
CA GLY A 21 -0.70 -17.17 28.63
C GLY A 21 -1.26 -15.97 27.87
N PHE A 22 -1.68 -14.90 28.55
CA PHE A 22 -2.11 -13.67 27.90
C PHE A 22 -1.01 -13.08 27.01
N ASP A 23 0.24 -13.06 27.49
CA ASP A 23 1.40 -12.56 26.74
C ASP A 23 1.58 -13.28 25.39
N SER A 24 1.20 -14.56 25.30
CA SER A 24 1.25 -15.33 24.06
C SER A 24 0.20 -14.88 23.05
N LEU A 25 -1.02 -14.56 23.51
CA LEU A 25 -2.04 -13.94 22.67
C LEU A 25 -1.61 -12.55 22.22
N ALA A 26 -1.07 -11.73 23.13
CA ALA A 26 -0.58 -10.39 22.79
C ALA A 26 0.57 -10.43 21.77
N GLU A 27 1.51 -11.37 21.90
CA GLU A 27 2.59 -11.58 20.92
C GLU A 27 2.04 -11.91 19.53
N LEU A 28 1.02 -12.78 19.44
CA LEU A 28 0.41 -13.14 18.16
C LEU A 28 -0.41 -11.98 17.56
N ALA A 29 -1.13 -11.20 18.39
CA ALA A 29 -1.97 -10.11 17.91
C ALA A 29 -1.17 -8.89 17.44
N LEU A 30 -0.02 -8.60 18.07
CA LEU A 30 0.83 -7.44 17.75
C LEU A 30 1.80 -7.67 16.58
N ASP A 31 1.99 -8.91 16.15
CA ASP A 31 2.78 -9.22 14.94
C ASP A 31 1.88 -9.26 13.72
N MET A 32 1.99 -8.25 12.84
CA MET A 32 1.18 -8.12 11.63
C MET A 32 1.31 -9.29 10.64
N ARG A 33 2.20 -10.27 10.87
CA ARG A 33 2.25 -11.51 10.09
C ARG A 33 0.90 -12.21 9.97
N TRP A 34 -0.01 -12.05 10.94
CA TRP A 34 -1.37 -12.57 10.83
C TRP A 34 -2.13 -12.03 9.60
N SER A 35 -1.75 -10.88 9.03
CA SER A 35 -2.44 -10.30 7.87
C SER A 35 -2.13 -10.97 6.53
N TRP A 36 -1.21 -11.93 6.49
CA TRP A 36 -0.99 -12.83 5.33
C TRP A 36 -0.71 -14.28 5.77
N ASN A 37 -0.95 -14.59 7.05
CA ASN A 37 -0.80 -15.91 7.60
C ASN A 37 -1.98 -16.22 8.53
N HIS A 38 -2.96 -16.93 7.97
CA HIS A 38 -4.26 -17.19 8.61
C HIS A 38 -4.23 -18.28 9.69
N ALA A 39 -3.05 -18.74 10.11
CA ALA A 39 -2.91 -19.79 11.12
C ALA A 39 -3.52 -19.38 12.48
N THR A 40 -3.57 -18.07 12.76
CA THR A 40 -4.10 -17.53 14.02
C THR A 40 -5.59 -17.20 13.99
N ASP A 41 -6.24 -17.17 12.83
CA ASP A 41 -7.62 -16.67 12.68
C ASP A 41 -8.63 -17.44 13.53
N LYS A 42 -8.40 -18.75 13.68
CA LYS A 42 -9.22 -19.62 14.54
C LYS A 42 -9.15 -19.22 16.02
N ILE A 43 -8.04 -18.66 16.48
CA ILE A 43 -7.88 -18.20 17.87
C ILE A 43 -8.80 -16.99 18.10
N TRP A 44 -8.74 -16.01 17.20
CA TRP A 44 -9.52 -14.77 17.32
C TRP A 44 -11.02 -15.03 17.20
N ARG A 45 -11.42 -15.89 16.27
CA ARG A 45 -12.83 -16.31 16.13
C ARG A 45 -13.36 -17.08 17.34
N GLN A 46 -12.52 -17.82 18.06
CA GLN A 46 -12.93 -18.51 19.30
C GLN A 46 -13.03 -17.54 20.49
N LEU A 47 -12.20 -16.50 20.52
CA LEU A 47 -12.27 -15.44 21.53
C LEU A 47 -13.55 -14.62 21.38
N ASP A 48 -13.80 -14.08 20.18
CA ASP A 48 -14.99 -13.31 19.87
C ASP A 48 -15.33 -13.42 18.37
N PRO A 49 -16.29 -14.27 17.97
CA PRO A 49 -16.61 -14.47 16.56
C PRO A 49 -17.28 -13.24 15.94
N GLU A 50 -18.14 -12.53 16.66
CA GLU A 50 -18.85 -11.38 16.10
C GLU A 50 -17.87 -10.22 15.83
N LEU A 51 -17.00 -9.93 16.79
CA LEU A 51 -16.02 -8.87 16.65
C LEU A 51 -14.95 -9.20 15.61
N TRP A 52 -14.54 -10.47 15.50
CA TRP A 52 -13.61 -10.92 14.47
C TRP A 52 -14.17 -10.69 13.05
N GLU A 53 -15.42 -11.10 12.79
CA GLU A 53 -16.03 -10.97 11.46
C GLU A 53 -16.30 -9.49 11.07
N ILE A 54 -16.39 -8.59 12.05
CA ILE A 54 -16.54 -7.14 11.78
C ILE A 54 -15.17 -6.47 11.55
N THR A 55 -14.17 -6.80 12.37
CA THR A 55 -12.94 -5.99 12.46
C THR A 55 -11.74 -6.61 11.78
N HIS A 56 -11.68 -7.95 11.67
CA HIS A 56 -10.52 -8.71 11.22
C HIS A 56 -9.21 -8.25 11.89
N ASN A 57 -9.30 -7.76 13.13
CA ASN A 57 -8.20 -7.16 13.87
C ASN A 57 -7.99 -7.92 15.18
N PRO A 58 -6.96 -8.79 15.24
CA PRO A 58 -6.61 -9.57 16.43
C PRO A 58 -6.45 -8.74 17.69
N TRP A 59 -5.86 -7.55 17.56
CA TRP A 59 -5.54 -6.69 18.69
C TRP A 59 -6.82 -6.10 19.27
N VAL A 60 -7.72 -5.58 18.43
CA VAL A 60 -9.04 -5.09 18.88
C VAL A 60 -9.87 -6.19 19.52
N VAL A 61 -9.86 -7.41 18.95
CA VAL A 61 -10.52 -8.57 19.55
C VAL A 61 -9.96 -8.84 20.96
N LEU A 62 -8.64 -8.93 21.10
CA LEU A 62 -7.99 -9.23 22.38
C LEU A 62 -8.22 -8.13 23.43
N GLN A 63 -8.34 -6.86 23.03
CA GLN A 63 -8.61 -5.75 23.94
C GLN A 63 -10.06 -5.65 24.40
N THR A 64 -11.00 -6.21 23.62
CA THR A 64 -12.44 -6.05 23.85
C THR A 64 -13.06 -7.28 24.51
N VAL A 65 -12.55 -8.47 24.19
CA VAL A 65 -13.04 -9.74 24.75
C VAL A 65 -12.95 -9.73 26.29
N SER A 66 -13.98 -10.29 26.95
CA SER A 66 -14.05 -10.24 28.41
C SER A 66 -12.93 -11.04 29.08
N ARG A 67 -12.50 -10.56 30.25
CA ARG A 67 -11.51 -11.26 31.10
C ARG A 67 -11.91 -12.72 31.35
N ASP A 68 -13.16 -12.97 31.75
CA ASP A 68 -13.68 -14.32 32.05
C ASP A 68 -13.58 -15.24 30.82
N GLN A 69 -13.79 -14.71 29.62
CA GLN A 69 -13.68 -15.47 28.38
C GLN A 69 -12.23 -15.85 28.08
N ILE A 70 -11.27 -14.93 28.30
CA ILE A 70 -9.84 -15.19 28.18
C ILE A 70 -9.42 -16.27 29.20
N GLU A 71 -9.79 -16.12 30.47
CA GLU A 71 -9.47 -17.10 31.53
C GLU A 71 -10.03 -18.48 31.19
N ARG A 72 -11.30 -18.54 30.76
CA ARG A 72 -11.98 -19.79 30.38
C ARG A 72 -11.28 -20.50 29.23
N LEU A 73 -10.92 -19.79 28.16
CA LEU A 73 -10.26 -20.38 26.99
C LEU A 73 -8.81 -20.76 27.30
N LEU A 74 -8.04 -19.92 28.00
CA LEU A 74 -6.67 -20.26 28.36
C LEU A 74 -6.57 -21.39 29.40
N ALA A 75 -7.63 -21.61 30.20
CA ALA A 75 -7.74 -22.77 31.07
C ALA A 75 -8.03 -24.09 30.32
N ASP A 76 -8.54 -24.03 29.08
CA ASP A 76 -8.69 -25.22 28.23
C ASP A 76 -7.32 -25.67 27.71
N PRO A 77 -6.84 -26.88 28.09
CA PRO A 77 -5.54 -27.39 27.64
C PRO A 77 -5.40 -27.49 26.12
N VAL A 78 -6.49 -27.70 25.38
CA VAL A 78 -6.46 -27.81 23.92
C VAL A 78 -6.20 -26.45 23.30
N PHE A 79 -6.95 -25.43 23.73
CA PHE A 79 -6.76 -24.06 23.28
C PHE A 79 -5.37 -23.54 23.64
N ARG A 80 -4.94 -23.76 24.90
CA ARG A 80 -3.62 -23.34 25.39
C ARG A 80 -2.50 -23.95 24.57
N LYS A 81 -2.54 -25.26 24.32
CA LYS A 81 -1.55 -25.97 23.50
C LYS A 81 -1.52 -25.45 22.06
N ASN A 82 -2.67 -25.08 21.49
CA ASN A 82 -2.73 -24.49 20.15
C ASN A 82 -2.02 -23.13 20.11
N VAL A 83 -2.33 -22.23 21.05
CA VAL A 83 -1.67 -20.92 21.17
C VAL A 83 -0.16 -21.08 21.36
N ASP A 84 0.28 -21.93 22.28
CA ASP A 84 1.70 -22.16 22.55
C ASP A 84 2.42 -22.76 21.33
N GLY A 85 1.77 -23.67 20.60
CA GLY A 85 2.29 -24.23 19.35
C GLY A 85 2.45 -23.18 18.25
N LEU A 86 1.50 -22.27 18.09
CA LEU A 86 1.58 -21.16 17.14
C LEU A 86 2.71 -20.20 17.48
N VAL A 87 2.85 -19.82 18.76
CA VAL A 87 3.96 -18.98 19.23
C VAL A 87 5.31 -19.66 19.01
N GLN A 88 5.41 -20.96 19.33
CA GLN A 88 6.64 -21.72 19.12
C GLN A 88 7.00 -21.81 17.63
N SER A 89 6.04 -22.13 16.77
CA SER A 89 6.24 -22.18 15.31
C SER A 89 6.68 -20.82 14.75
N ARG A 90 6.10 -19.73 15.25
CA ARG A 90 6.50 -18.37 14.88
C ARG A 90 7.95 -18.11 15.26
N ARG A 91 8.32 -18.34 16.52
CA ARG A 91 9.69 -18.09 17.01
C ARG A 91 10.72 -18.92 16.24
N GLN A 92 10.43 -20.20 16.02
CA GLN A 92 11.27 -21.08 15.19
C GLN A 92 11.43 -20.54 13.77
N THR A 93 10.35 -20.04 13.17
CA THR A 93 10.42 -19.40 11.85
C THR A 93 11.35 -18.20 11.90
N VAL A 94 11.15 -17.26 12.83
CA VAL A 94 11.96 -16.04 12.96
C VAL A 94 13.45 -16.33 13.23
N GLU A 95 13.77 -17.39 13.96
CA GLU A 95 15.14 -17.80 14.28
C GLU A 95 15.82 -18.60 13.16
N ALA A 96 15.07 -19.35 12.35
CA ALA A 96 15.63 -20.16 11.27
C ALA A 96 16.21 -19.29 10.14
N PRO A 97 17.35 -19.66 9.52
CA PRO A 97 17.87 -18.96 8.34
C PRO A 97 16.84 -18.94 7.21
N ALA A 98 16.49 -17.75 6.72
CA ALA A 98 15.55 -17.58 5.60
C ALA A 98 16.27 -17.68 4.24
N TRP A 99 15.52 -17.50 3.16
CA TRP A 99 16.04 -17.56 1.79
C TRP A 99 17.29 -16.68 1.58
N PHE A 100 17.30 -15.44 2.10
CA PHE A 100 18.42 -14.52 1.97
C PHE A 100 19.68 -15.03 2.68
N GLN A 101 19.57 -15.50 3.93
CA GLN A 101 20.74 -16.03 4.64
C GLN A 101 21.29 -17.31 3.98
N GLN A 102 20.43 -18.11 3.35
CA GLN A 102 20.84 -19.34 2.66
C GLN A 102 21.51 -19.04 1.30
N ASN A 103 20.92 -18.16 0.49
CA ASN A 103 21.36 -17.90 -0.89
C ASN A 103 22.37 -16.76 -1.02
N HIS A 104 22.43 -15.87 -0.02
CA HIS A 104 23.31 -14.70 0.01
C HIS A 104 24.17 -14.66 1.29
N SER A 105 24.64 -15.82 1.74
CA SER A 105 25.46 -15.97 2.97
C SER A 105 26.77 -15.16 2.95
N GLN A 106 27.27 -14.77 1.78
CA GLN A 106 28.46 -13.93 1.60
C GLN A 106 28.15 -12.44 1.42
N SER A 107 26.87 -12.04 1.50
CA SER A 107 26.49 -10.63 1.35
C SER A 107 27.02 -9.81 2.52
N SER A 108 27.58 -8.64 2.22
CA SER A 108 27.97 -7.66 3.23
C SER A 108 26.81 -6.79 3.71
N LEU A 109 25.62 -6.92 3.11
CA LEU A 109 24.44 -6.14 3.50
C LEU A 109 23.92 -6.63 4.86
N SER A 110 24.05 -5.79 5.89
CA SER A 110 23.53 -6.09 7.22
C SER A 110 22.21 -5.38 7.53
N CYS A 111 21.95 -4.23 6.91
CA CYS A 111 20.70 -3.50 7.06
C CYS A 111 20.44 -2.50 5.90
N ALA A 112 19.23 -2.53 5.36
CA ALA A 112 18.68 -1.46 4.53
C ALA A 112 17.53 -0.75 5.27
N ALA A 113 17.46 0.56 5.14
CA ALA A 113 16.32 1.36 5.63
C ALA A 113 15.45 1.79 4.46
N TYR A 114 14.16 1.43 4.50
CA TYR A 114 13.17 1.77 3.49
C TYR A 114 12.23 2.86 4.01
N PHE A 115 12.37 4.07 3.47
CA PHE A 115 11.59 5.23 3.88
C PHE A 115 10.39 5.42 2.95
N SER A 116 9.19 5.52 3.51
CA SER A 116 7.97 5.77 2.76
C SER A 116 6.99 6.62 3.56
N MET A 117 6.24 7.46 2.85
CA MET A 117 5.15 8.24 3.43
C MET A 117 3.96 7.35 3.82
N GLU A 118 3.82 6.18 3.20
CA GLU A 118 2.71 5.26 3.47
C GLU A 118 3.13 3.78 3.41
N PHE A 119 2.42 2.94 4.17
CA PHE A 119 2.57 1.47 4.19
C PHE A 119 1.20 0.79 4.31
N MET A 120 0.83 -0.02 3.32
CA MET A 120 -0.42 -0.80 3.32
C MET A 120 -0.14 -2.24 3.79
N LEU A 121 -0.16 -2.45 5.10
CA LEU A 121 0.09 -3.77 5.71
C LEU A 121 -1.20 -4.53 6.04
N SER A 122 -2.21 -3.81 6.55
CA SER A 122 -3.55 -4.29 6.91
C SER A 122 -4.44 -3.08 7.22
N GLU A 123 -5.76 -3.25 7.18
CA GLU A 123 -6.73 -2.25 7.65
C GLU A 123 -6.62 -1.94 9.14
N ALA A 124 -6.08 -2.86 9.94
CA ALA A 124 -5.78 -2.63 11.35
C ALA A 124 -4.74 -1.52 11.58
N LEU A 125 -3.98 -1.13 10.54
CA LEU A 125 -3.03 -0.03 10.57
C LEU A 125 -3.21 0.87 9.33
N PRO A 126 -4.19 1.79 9.33
CA PRO A 126 -4.60 2.54 8.14
C PRO A 126 -3.68 3.75 7.86
N ILE A 127 -2.39 3.50 7.64
CA ILE A 127 -1.36 4.51 7.31
C ILE A 127 -1.04 4.55 5.81
N TYR A 128 -2.07 4.37 4.98
CA TYR A 128 -1.95 4.28 3.53
C TYR A 128 -3.13 4.92 2.79
N SER A 129 -2.93 5.17 1.50
CA SER A 129 -3.90 5.77 0.59
C SER A 129 -4.05 5.01 -0.73
N GLY A 130 -2.97 4.41 -1.25
CA GLY A 130 -2.98 3.88 -2.61
C GLY A 130 -1.78 3.01 -3.00
N GLY A 131 -1.42 3.07 -4.29
CA GLY A 131 -0.46 2.15 -4.90
C GLY A 131 0.96 2.22 -4.35
N LEU A 132 1.41 3.39 -3.89
CA LEU A 132 2.72 3.58 -3.26
C LEU A 132 2.79 2.83 -1.92
N GLY A 133 1.75 2.99 -1.09
CA GLY A 133 1.61 2.27 0.19
C GLY A 133 1.48 0.76 -0.01
N ASN A 134 0.76 0.33 -1.05
CA ASN A 134 0.65 -1.08 -1.43
C ASN A 134 2.02 -1.71 -1.73
N VAL A 135 2.83 -1.05 -2.57
CA VAL A 135 4.18 -1.56 -2.89
C VAL A 135 5.08 -1.57 -1.66
N ALA A 136 5.05 -0.53 -0.83
CA ALA A 136 5.81 -0.48 0.41
C ALA A 136 5.42 -1.60 1.40
N GLY A 137 4.12 -1.88 1.52
CA GLY A 137 3.59 -2.97 2.33
C GLY A 137 4.02 -4.33 1.82
N ASP A 138 3.80 -4.61 0.54
CA ASP A 138 4.16 -5.89 -0.11
C ASP A 138 5.68 -6.14 -0.06
N GLN A 139 6.51 -5.10 -0.24
CA GLN A 139 7.96 -5.23 -0.11
C GLN A 139 8.38 -5.58 1.32
N LEU A 140 7.73 -5.01 2.34
CA LEU A 140 8.06 -5.29 3.74
C LEU A 140 7.63 -6.72 4.13
N LYS A 141 6.49 -7.19 3.61
CA LYS A 141 6.04 -8.59 3.77
C LYS A 141 6.99 -9.57 3.07
N ALA A 142 7.33 -9.31 1.81
CA ALA A 142 8.29 -10.12 1.05
C ALA A 142 9.68 -10.14 1.72
N THR A 143 10.14 -9.01 2.23
CA THR A 143 11.37 -8.90 3.03
C THR A 143 11.31 -9.81 4.25
N SER A 144 10.20 -9.81 4.97
CA SER A 144 10.01 -10.68 6.14
C SER A 144 10.11 -12.15 5.75
N ASP A 145 9.45 -12.56 4.67
CA ASP A 145 9.39 -13.96 4.26
C ASP A 145 10.73 -14.45 3.69
N LEU A 146 11.42 -13.62 2.91
CA LEU A 146 12.74 -13.91 2.34
C LEU A 146 13.89 -13.70 3.34
N GLY A 147 13.64 -12.99 4.45
CA GLY A 147 14.63 -12.61 5.46
C GLY A 147 15.68 -11.62 4.98
N VAL A 148 15.35 -10.77 4.01
CA VAL A 148 16.21 -9.64 3.61
C VAL A 148 16.28 -8.65 4.79
N PRO A 149 17.45 -8.13 5.17
CA PRO A 149 17.56 -7.30 6.36
C PRO A 149 17.10 -5.86 6.10
N VAL A 150 15.78 -5.64 6.05
CA VAL A 150 15.19 -4.30 5.84
C VAL A 150 14.40 -3.85 7.08
N VAL A 151 14.54 -2.57 7.43
CA VAL A 151 13.65 -1.86 8.35
C VAL A 151 12.87 -0.78 7.61
N GLY A 152 11.57 -0.67 7.87
CA GLY A 152 10.72 0.40 7.35
C GLY A 152 10.77 1.64 8.25
N VAL A 153 10.67 2.82 7.67
CA VAL A 153 10.52 4.09 8.39
C VAL A 153 9.38 4.91 7.76
N GLY A 154 8.44 5.33 8.59
CA GLY A 154 7.25 6.08 8.17
C GLY A 154 6.70 7.00 9.27
N LEU A 155 5.48 7.49 9.07
CA LEU A 155 4.75 8.32 10.03
C LEU A 155 3.49 7.59 10.53
N LEU A 156 3.10 7.83 11.79
CA LEU A 156 1.86 7.33 12.35
C LEU A 156 0.75 8.37 12.18
N TYR A 157 -0.21 8.11 11.30
CA TYR A 157 -1.31 9.04 11.03
C TYR A 157 -2.51 8.85 11.95
N GLN A 158 -2.90 9.90 12.67
CA GLN A 158 -4.05 9.87 13.58
C GLN A 158 -5.39 9.70 12.88
N GLN A 159 -5.51 10.02 11.59
CA GLN A 159 -6.75 9.90 10.82
C GLN A 159 -6.59 9.05 9.55
N GLY A 160 -5.38 8.55 9.29
CA GLY A 160 -5.05 7.85 8.06
C GLY A 160 -5.25 8.74 6.84
N TYR A 161 -5.79 8.18 5.75
CA TYR A 161 -6.21 8.96 4.58
C TYR A 161 -7.64 9.50 4.76
N PHE A 162 -8.66 8.72 4.43
CA PHE A 162 -10.06 8.96 4.82
C PHE A 162 -10.91 7.70 4.58
N ARG A 163 -12.05 7.61 5.28
CA ARG A 163 -13.12 6.63 5.02
C ARG A 163 -14.17 7.24 4.11
N GLN A 164 -14.57 6.50 3.08
CA GLN A 164 -15.50 6.98 2.05
C GLN A 164 -16.93 6.57 2.38
N VAL A 165 -17.87 7.50 2.27
CA VAL A 165 -19.31 7.19 2.27
C VAL A 165 -19.92 7.75 0.98
N ILE A 166 -20.86 7.02 0.39
CA ILE A 166 -21.69 7.54 -0.70
C ILE A 166 -23.02 7.97 -0.09
N ASP A 167 -23.34 9.25 -0.20
CA ASP A 167 -24.58 9.79 0.38
C ASP A 167 -25.83 9.45 -0.46
N LYS A 168 -26.99 9.87 0.04
CA LYS A 168 -28.28 9.66 -0.64
C LYS A 168 -28.35 10.29 -2.03
N ASP A 169 -27.58 11.33 -2.31
CA ASP A 169 -27.55 12.02 -3.60
C ASP A 169 -26.52 11.42 -4.55
N GLY A 170 -25.71 10.47 -4.07
CA GLY A 170 -24.72 9.74 -4.86
C GLY A 170 -23.34 10.40 -4.85
N ALA A 171 -23.12 11.39 -3.99
CA ALA A 171 -21.85 12.07 -3.84
C ALA A 171 -20.96 11.36 -2.80
N GLN A 172 -19.65 11.41 -3.04
CA GLN A 172 -18.65 10.95 -2.09
C GLN A 172 -18.53 11.93 -0.92
N GLN A 173 -18.55 11.40 0.30
CA GLN A 173 -18.22 12.08 1.54
C GLN A 173 -16.94 11.48 2.14
N ALA A 174 -16.06 12.33 2.65
CA ALA A 174 -14.82 11.93 3.31
C ALA A 174 -14.98 12.05 4.83
N LEU A 175 -14.76 10.94 5.53
CA LEU A 175 -14.77 10.86 7.00
C LEU A 175 -13.35 10.61 7.50
N PHE A 176 -12.98 11.29 8.59
CA PHE A 176 -11.64 11.23 9.18
C PHE A 176 -11.71 10.69 10.63
N PRO A 177 -12.02 9.39 10.81
CA PRO A 177 -12.08 8.80 12.13
C PRO A 177 -10.69 8.85 12.79
N TYR A 178 -10.67 9.01 14.11
CA TYR A 178 -9.41 8.99 14.86
C TYR A 178 -8.94 7.56 15.10
N ASN A 179 -7.73 7.25 14.67
CA ASN A 179 -6.99 6.04 14.97
C ASN A 179 -6.35 6.20 16.34
N ASP A 180 -6.91 5.55 17.36
CA ASP A 180 -6.31 5.51 18.69
C ASP A 180 -5.04 4.63 18.66
N PRO A 181 -3.83 5.18 18.92
CA PRO A 181 -2.61 4.38 18.98
C PRO A 181 -2.69 3.19 19.94
N GLY A 182 -3.53 3.25 20.99
CA GLY A 182 -3.76 2.14 21.91
C GLY A 182 -4.48 0.95 21.27
N GLN A 183 -5.26 1.17 20.20
CA GLN A 183 -6.04 0.16 19.48
C GLN A 183 -5.39 -0.32 18.18
N LEU A 184 -4.24 0.23 17.83
CA LEU A 184 -3.44 -0.20 16.67
C LEU A 184 -2.49 -1.33 17.08
N PRO A 185 -2.12 -2.24 16.15
CA PRO A 185 -1.15 -3.32 16.40
C PRO A 185 0.29 -2.77 16.41
N ILE A 186 0.56 -1.84 17.32
CA ILE A 186 1.83 -1.13 17.46
C ILE A 186 2.29 -1.15 18.92
N THR A 187 3.59 -0.99 19.13
CA THR A 187 4.20 -0.94 20.45
C THR A 187 5.03 0.33 20.61
N PRO A 188 4.99 0.99 21.77
CA PRO A 188 5.78 2.19 22.00
C PRO A 188 7.27 1.81 22.10
N LEU A 189 8.13 2.55 21.40
CA LEU A 189 9.58 2.38 21.58
C LEU A 189 10.01 3.00 22.91
N ARG A 190 10.86 2.27 23.63
CA ARG A 190 11.30 2.62 24.99
C ARG A 190 12.81 2.63 25.06
N GLN A 191 13.33 3.56 25.84
CA GLN A 191 14.74 3.57 26.25
C GLN A 191 14.99 2.47 27.29
N ALA A 192 16.26 2.15 27.54
CA ALA A 192 16.65 1.11 28.52
C ALA A 192 16.14 1.38 29.95
N ASN A 193 15.89 2.65 30.29
CA ASN A 193 15.32 3.07 31.58
C ASN A 193 13.78 2.95 31.64
N GLY A 194 13.11 2.51 30.57
CA GLY A 194 11.65 2.40 30.48
C GLY A 194 10.92 3.69 30.06
N GLU A 195 11.64 4.79 29.85
CA GLU A 195 11.05 6.01 29.30
C GLU A 195 10.70 5.84 27.83
N TRP A 196 9.76 6.64 27.35
CA TRP A 196 9.45 6.68 25.93
C TRP A 196 10.68 7.15 25.14
N LEU A 197 10.99 6.47 24.04
CA LEU A 197 11.98 6.97 23.08
C LEU A 197 11.38 8.13 22.30
N ARG A 198 11.71 9.35 22.73
CA ARG A 198 11.25 10.59 22.10
C ARG A 198 12.43 11.28 21.42
N LEU A 199 12.15 11.88 20.27
CA LEU A 199 13.13 12.65 19.51
C LEU A 199 12.70 14.11 19.46
N GLU A 200 13.66 15.00 19.61
CA GLU A 200 13.43 16.44 19.44
C GLU A 200 13.90 16.86 18.04
N ILE A 201 13.02 17.54 17.30
CA ILE A 201 13.31 18.12 15.99
C ILE A 201 13.16 19.63 16.09
N ASP A 202 14.26 20.34 15.80
CA ASP A 202 14.29 21.79 15.76
C ASP A 202 13.50 22.29 14.55
N LEU A 203 12.42 23.04 14.80
CA LEU A 203 11.71 23.82 13.78
C LEU A 203 11.94 25.33 14.05
N PRO A 204 11.55 26.22 13.13
CA PRO A 204 11.82 27.66 13.27
C PRO A 204 11.11 28.24 14.49
N GLY A 205 11.91 28.61 15.50
CA GLY A 205 11.44 29.25 16.74
C GLY A 205 10.88 28.29 17.80
N TYR A 206 10.81 26.98 17.54
CA TYR A 206 10.36 25.98 18.51
C TYR A 206 10.80 24.56 18.14
N SER A 207 10.88 23.67 19.12
CA SER A 207 11.12 22.24 18.88
C SER A 207 9.82 21.45 18.84
N VAL A 208 9.81 20.35 18.09
CA VAL A 208 8.74 19.35 18.09
C VAL A 208 9.27 18.05 18.66
N TRP A 209 8.55 17.51 19.63
CA TRP A 209 8.77 16.18 20.20
C TRP A 209 8.06 15.13 19.36
N LEU A 210 8.78 14.09 18.95
CA LEU A 210 8.23 12.95 18.24
C LEU A 210 8.26 11.73 19.14
N ARG A 211 7.10 11.08 19.29
CA ARG A 211 7.01 9.75 19.87
C ARG A 211 7.37 8.73 18.80
N ALA A 212 8.14 7.72 19.17
CA ALA A 212 8.48 6.62 18.28
C ALA A 212 7.68 5.35 18.62
N TRP A 213 7.24 4.66 17.58
CA TRP A 213 6.47 3.42 17.65
C TRP A 213 7.12 2.33 16.78
N GLN A 214 6.93 1.08 17.16
CA GLN A 214 7.35 -0.10 16.40
C GLN A 214 6.13 -0.93 16.01
N VAL A 215 6.09 -1.29 14.73
CA VAL A 215 5.21 -2.32 14.15
C VAL A 215 6.07 -3.56 13.90
N GLN A 216 5.60 -4.72 14.37
CA GLN A 216 6.24 -6.00 14.07
C GLN A 216 5.61 -6.58 12.79
N VAL A 217 6.44 -6.87 11.79
CA VAL A 217 5.98 -7.35 10.47
C VAL A 217 6.72 -8.66 10.16
N GLY A 218 6.29 -9.74 10.81
CA GLY A 218 6.99 -11.04 10.76
C GLY A 218 8.42 -10.92 11.27
N ARG A 219 9.42 -11.02 10.38
CA ARG A 219 10.84 -10.79 10.74
C ARG A 219 11.25 -9.32 10.66
N ALA A 220 10.59 -8.55 9.81
CA ALA A 220 10.91 -7.15 9.58
C ALA A 220 10.28 -6.26 10.66
N LYS A 221 10.78 -5.03 10.74
CA LYS A 221 10.25 -3.99 11.65
C LYS A 221 9.93 -2.74 10.85
N LEU A 222 8.84 -2.09 11.19
CA LEU A 222 8.49 -0.76 10.70
C LEU A 222 8.45 0.21 11.89
N TYR A 223 9.16 1.32 11.76
CA TYR A 223 9.22 2.37 12.76
C TYR A 223 8.41 3.58 12.32
N LEU A 224 7.57 4.08 13.21
CA LEU A 224 6.66 5.19 12.93
C LEU A 224 6.91 6.35 13.89
N LEU A 225 7.00 7.56 13.33
CA LEU A 225 7.10 8.81 14.08
C LEU A 225 5.75 9.48 14.21
N ASP A 226 5.53 10.09 15.37
CA ASP A 226 4.24 10.63 15.77
C ASP A 226 4.42 11.98 16.50
N SER A 227 3.87 13.04 15.93
CA SER A 227 3.96 14.39 16.52
C SER A 227 2.91 14.65 17.60
N ASN A 228 1.96 13.74 17.84
CA ASN A 228 0.89 13.91 18.82
C ASN A 228 1.37 13.72 20.27
N ASP A 229 2.41 14.46 20.66
CA ASP A 229 2.93 14.52 22.02
C ASP A 229 2.29 15.69 22.80
N ALA A 230 2.01 15.48 24.08
CA ALA A 230 1.47 16.50 24.96
C ALA A 230 2.41 17.71 25.14
N ALA A 231 3.73 17.50 24.99
CA ALA A 231 4.74 18.54 25.02
C ALA A 231 4.69 19.49 23.81
N ASN A 232 4.02 19.10 22.72
CA ASN A 232 3.86 19.93 21.55
C ASN A 232 2.65 20.85 21.66
N PHE A 233 2.76 22.03 21.04
CA PHE A 233 1.60 22.91 20.83
C PHE A 233 0.52 22.18 20.02
N PRO A 234 -0.79 22.42 20.29
CA PRO A 234 -1.88 21.73 19.61
C PRO A 234 -1.78 21.74 18.07
N ALA A 235 -1.35 22.85 17.48
CA ALA A 235 -1.16 22.96 16.03
C ALA A 235 -0.06 22.03 15.48
N HIS A 236 0.96 21.71 16.27
CA HIS A 236 2.07 20.85 15.87
C HIS A 236 1.82 19.37 16.17
N ARG A 237 0.87 19.06 17.07
CA ARG A 237 0.38 17.69 17.23
C ARG A 237 -0.23 17.15 15.96
N GLY A 238 -0.89 18.03 15.21
CA GLY A 238 -1.51 17.72 13.92
C GLY A 238 -0.54 17.59 12.74
N ILE A 239 0.79 17.63 12.93
CA ILE A 239 1.71 17.38 11.81
C ILE A 239 1.48 15.97 11.25
N THR A 240 1.23 14.99 12.12
CA THR A 240 0.90 13.61 11.76
C THR A 240 -0.60 13.32 11.76
N SER A 241 -1.49 14.32 11.59
CA SER A 241 -2.93 14.05 11.64
C SER A 241 -3.40 13.17 10.49
N GLU A 242 -3.21 13.62 9.25
CA GLU A 242 -3.74 12.99 8.04
C GLU A 242 -2.64 12.77 6.99
N LEU A 243 -2.77 11.68 6.23
CA LEU A 243 -1.92 11.35 5.10
C LEU A 243 -2.39 12.14 3.87
N TYR A 244 -1.46 12.85 3.21
CA TYR A 244 -1.73 13.67 2.02
C TYR A 244 -2.80 14.76 2.21
N GLY A 245 -2.91 15.31 3.43
CA GLY A 245 -3.79 16.43 3.71
C GLY A 245 -3.06 17.73 4.08
N GLY A 246 -3.85 18.74 4.45
CA GLY A 246 -3.40 20.12 4.69
C GLY A 246 -2.73 20.81 3.51
N GLY A 247 -1.95 21.86 3.81
CA GLY A 247 -1.28 22.70 2.81
C GLY A 247 0.24 22.45 2.67
N PRO A 248 0.93 23.18 1.78
CA PRO A 248 2.35 22.98 1.49
C PRO A 248 3.26 23.03 2.73
N GLU A 249 2.95 23.86 3.72
CA GLU A 249 3.73 23.91 4.97
C GLU A 249 3.55 22.67 5.84
N LEU A 250 2.32 22.14 5.96
CA LEU A 250 2.08 20.89 6.69
C LEU A 250 2.82 19.74 5.99
N ARG A 251 2.74 19.71 4.66
CA ARG A 251 3.44 18.73 3.84
C ARG A 251 4.94 18.77 4.03
N LEU A 252 5.55 19.96 3.98
CA LEU A 252 6.98 20.14 4.26
C LEU A 252 7.35 19.63 5.66
N LYS A 253 6.56 19.96 6.68
CA LYS A 253 6.79 19.46 8.05
C LYS A 253 6.79 17.94 8.08
N GLN A 254 5.78 17.29 7.48
CA GLN A 254 5.73 15.83 7.41
C GLN A 254 6.98 15.23 6.75
N GLU A 255 7.45 15.81 5.66
CA GLU A 255 8.65 15.34 4.96
C GLU A 255 9.94 15.57 5.77
N LEU A 256 10.03 16.66 6.52
CA LEU A 256 11.11 16.90 7.50
C LEU A 256 11.11 15.85 8.61
N LEU A 257 9.93 15.56 9.17
CA LEU A 257 9.76 14.53 10.20
C LEU A 257 10.13 13.14 9.65
N LEU A 258 9.69 12.79 8.45
CA LEU A 258 10.00 11.52 7.81
C LEU A 258 11.48 11.38 7.49
N GLY A 259 12.08 12.37 6.82
CA GLY A 259 13.47 12.32 6.38
C GLY A 259 14.47 12.51 7.52
N ILE A 260 14.45 13.69 8.15
CA ILE A 260 15.39 14.04 9.23
C ILE A 260 15.05 13.27 10.50
N GLY A 261 13.78 13.31 10.92
CA GLY A 261 13.35 12.60 12.12
C GLY A 261 13.53 11.09 12.00
N GLY A 262 13.22 10.52 10.83
CA GLY A 262 13.38 9.09 10.57
C GLY A 262 14.84 8.64 10.62
N TRP A 263 15.77 9.39 10.02
CA TRP A 263 17.19 9.06 10.13
C TRP A 263 17.72 9.17 11.56
N ARG A 264 17.30 10.21 12.31
CA ARG A 264 17.65 10.35 13.73
C ARG A 264 17.10 9.21 14.58
N LEU A 265 15.91 8.70 14.26
CA LEU A 265 15.35 7.53 14.94
C LEU A 265 16.23 6.30 14.78
N LEU A 266 16.71 6.03 13.56
CA LEU A 266 17.62 4.91 13.32
C LEU A 266 18.90 5.05 14.15
N GLY A 267 19.50 6.24 14.17
CA GLY A 267 20.66 6.53 15.01
C GLY A 267 20.39 6.31 16.51
N ALA A 268 19.24 6.76 17.02
CA ALA A 268 18.85 6.57 18.42
C ALA A 268 18.60 5.09 18.78
N LEU A 269 18.22 4.27 17.81
CA LEU A 269 18.07 2.82 17.95
C LEU A 269 19.39 2.06 17.75
N GLY A 270 20.48 2.76 17.40
CA GLY A 270 21.78 2.14 17.07
C GLY A 270 21.77 1.37 15.74
N ILE A 271 20.83 1.68 14.85
CA ILE A 271 20.71 1.05 13.52
C ILE A 271 21.52 1.88 12.52
N GLN A 272 22.49 1.26 11.87
CA GLN A 272 23.37 1.88 10.88
C GLN A 272 23.19 1.21 9.51
N PRO A 273 22.18 1.61 8.73
CA PRO A 273 21.91 0.95 7.45
C PRO A 273 22.96 1.32 6.39
N GLU A 274 23.44 0.32 5.65
CA GLU A 274 24.32 0.57 4.50
C GLU A 274 23.53 1.19 3.34
N VAL A 275 22.25 0.82 3.20
CA VAL A 275 21.36 1.27 2.14
C VAL A 275 20.22 2.12 2.71
N CYS A 276 19.99 3.30 2.14
CA CYS A 276 18.82 4.14 2.40
C CYS A 276 17.99 4.21 1.13
N HIS A 277 16.81 3.61 1.14
CA HIS A 277 15.88 3.58 0.01
C HIS A 277 14.78 4.61 0.22
N LEU A 278 14.75 5.61 -0.66
CA LEU A 278 13.77 6.68 -0.74
C LEU A 278 12.64 6.26 -1.68
N ASN A 279 11.45 6.01 -1.11
CA ASN A 279 10.25 5.72 -1.87
C ASN A 279 9.52 7.02 -2.22
N GLU A 280 9.62 7.43 -3.49
CA GLU A 280 9.28 8.77 -3.99
C GLU A 280 10.13 9.90 -3.34
N GLY A 281 9.90 11.16 -3.71
CA GLY A 281 10.65 12.31 -3.20
C GLY A 281 10.38 12.67 -1.73
N HIS A 282 9.31 12.15 -1.13
CA HIS A 282 8.85 12.55 0.22
C HIS A 282 9.92 12.41 1.33
N PRO A 283 10.70 11.32 1.41
CA PRO A 283 11.74 11.18 2.42
C PRO A 283 13.08 11.81 2.02
N ALA A 284 13.19 12.62 0.95
CA ALA A 284 14.48 13.04 0.41
C ALA A 284 15.35 13.84 1.39
N PHE A 285 14.79 14.46 2.43
CA PHE A 285 15.59 15.07 3.50
C PHE A 285 16.43 14.08 4.32
N ALA A 286 16.14 12.77 4.25
CA ALA A 286 17.02 11.74 4.81
C ALA A 286 18.43 11.77 4.18
N VAL A 287 18.57 12.21 2.93
CA VAL A 287 19.87 12.43 2.27
C VAL A 287 20.72 13.43 3.07
N LEU A 288 20.12 14.56 3.47
CA LEU A 288 20.81 15.62 4.19
C LEU A 288 21.21 15.15 5.59
N GLU A 289 20.30 14.51 6.31
CA GLU A 289 20.57 14.05 7.69
C GLU A 289 21.55 12.87 7.72
N ARG A 290 21.55 12.00 6.70
CA ARG A 290 22.57 10.95 6.53
C ARG A 290 23.96 11.55 6.29
N ALA A 291 24.06 12.53 5.39
CA ALA A 291 25.31 13.25 5.17
C ALA A 291 25.77 13.93 6.48
N ARG A 292 24.85 14.58 7.21
CA ARG A 292 25.14 15.19 8.51
C ARG A 292 25.68 14.18 9.53
N SER A 293 25.08 12.99 9.64
CA SER A 293 25.57 11.93 10.55
C SER A 293 27.01 11.56 10.22
N PHE A 294 27.32 11.36 8.93
CA PHE A 294 28.66 11.07 8.47
C PHE A 294 29.65 12.22 8.79
N MET A 295 29.24 13.48 8.61
CA MET A 295 30.06 14.64 8.98
C MET A 295 30.42 14.60 10.48
N GLN A 296 29.46 14.27 11.35
CA GLN A 296 29.70 14.19 12.79
C GLN A 296 30.66 13.05 13.16
N GLU A 297 30.53 11.91 12.50
CA GLU A 297 31.34 10.73 12.77
C GLU A 297 32.78 10.87 12.26
N THR A 298 32.99 11.60 11.16
CA THR A 298 34.28 11.65 10.44
C THR A 298 34.95 13.01 10.41
N ALA A 299 34.28 14.04 10.93
CA ALA A 299 34.70 15.45 10.87
C ALA A 299 34.99 15.97 9.45
N GLN A 300 34.31 15.40 8.44
CA GLN A 300 34.40 15.82 7.04
C GLN A 300 33.37 16.91 6.71
N PRO A 301 33.64 17.81 5.75
CA PRO A 301 32.67 18.81 5.30
C PRO A 301 31.50 18.17 4.54
N PHE A 302 30.40 18.91 4.42
CA PHE A 302 29.16 18.41 3.82
C PHE A 302 29.33 17.88 2.39
N GLU A 303 30.11 18.55 1.55
CA GLU A 303 30.33 18.09 0.17
C GLU A 303 30.94 16.68 0.11
N VAL A 304 31.93 16.40 0.96
CA VAL A 304 32.56 15.07 1.09
C VAL A 304 31.54 14.08 1.64
N ALA A 305 30.81 14.45 2.68
CA ALA A 305 29.83 13.58 3.31
C ALA A 305 28.67 13.22 2.36
N LEU A 306 28.15 14.18 1.60
CA LEU A 306 27.13 13.96 0.58
C LEU A 306 27.65 13.04 -0.52
N ALA A 307 28.88 13.28 -1.03
CA ALA A 307 29.48 12.44 -2.06
C ALA A 307 29.68 10.98 -1.60
N VAL A 308 30.12 10.76 -0.35
CA VAL A 308 30.34 9.41 0.20
C VAL A 308 29.00 8.70 0.45
N THR A 309 28.06 9.37 1.12
CA THR A 309 26.77 8.75 1.50
C THR A 309 25.86 8.51 0.31
N ARG A 310 26.02 9.27 -0.79
CA ARG A 310 25.29 9.10 -2.04
C ARG A 310 25.34 7.67 -2.57
N ALA A 311 26.47 6.97 -2.47
CA ALA A 311 26.60 5.60 -2.95
C ALA A 311 25.63 4.60 -2.30
N GLY A 312 25.22 4.86 -1.05
CA GLY A 312 24.25 4.04 -0.33
C GLY A 312 22.81 4.53 -0.42
N ASN A 313 22.52 5.61 -1.15
CA ASN A 313 21.17 6.16 -1.30
C ASN A 313 20.55 5.66 -2.62
N LEU A 314 19.35 5.08 -2.54
CA LEU A 314 18.57 4.61 -3.70
C LEU A 314 17.26 5.40 -3.77
N PHE A 315 16.92 5.92 -4.95
CA PHE A 315 15.68 6.66 -5.16
C PHE A 315 14.78 5.95 -6.18
N THR A 316 13.59 5.52 -5.75
CA THR A 316 12.53 5.07 -6.66
C THR A 316 11.54 6.20 -6.88
N THR A 317 11.26 6.56 -8.13
CA THR A 317 10.13 7.44 -8.47
C THR A 317 8.94 6.64 -8.99
N HIS A 318 7.74 7.01 -8.55
CA HIS A 318 6.47 6.45 -8.99
C HIS A 318 5.66 7.45 -9.85
N THR A 319 6.19 8.67 -9.98
CA THR A 319 5.51 9.80 -10.62
C THR A 319 5.71 9.79 -12.14
N ALA A 320 4.61 9.70 -12.87
CA ALA A 320 4.60 9.71 -14.34
C ALA A 320 4.54 11.13 -14.96
N VAL A 321 4.24 12.17 -14.16
CA VAL A 321 4.10 13.55 -14.62
C VAL A 321 4.79 14.54 -13.68
N ALA A 322 5.52 15.51 -14.20
CA ALA A 322 6.33 16.43 -13.39
C ALA A 322 5.54 17.26 -12.35
N ALA A 323 4.24 17.45 -12.57
CA ALA A 323 3.34 18.13 -11.63
C ALA A 323 3.02 17.29 -10.38
N GLY A 324 3.32 15.99 -10.40
CA GLY A 324 3.14 15.09 -9.26
C GLY A 324 4.26 15.14 -8.22
N PHE A 325 5.37 15.83 -8.51
CA PHE A 325 6.45 16.02 -7.54
C PHE A 325 6.10 17.10 -6.52
N ASP A 326 6.40 16.83 -5.24
CA ASP A 326 6.31 17.82 -4.19
C ASP A 326 7.30 18.97 -4.45
N ARG A 327 6.77 20.20 -4.43
CA ARG A 327 7.52 21.45 -4.67
C ARG A 327 7.19 22.47 -3.60
N PHE A 328 8.24 23.06 -3.04
CA PHE A 328 8.11 24.06 -1.99
C PHE A 328 8.64 25.41 -2.44
N ALA A 329 7.94 26.49 -2.06
CA ALA A 329 8.41 27.84 -2.31
C ALA A 329 9.77 28.07 -1.61
N PRO A 330 10.73 28.78 -2.24
CA PRO A 330 12.06 28.99 -1.65
C PRO A 330 12.01 29.62 -0.25
N ALA A 331 11.11 30.59 -0.04
CA ALA A 331 10.92 31.23 1.26
C ALA A 331 10.49 30.24 2.37
N LEU A 332 9.74 29.20 2.01
CA LEU A 332 9.33 28.17 2.95
C LEU A 332 10.51 27.26 3.34
N ILE A 333 11.36 26.90 2.37
CA ILE A 333 12.61 26.16 2.64
C ILE A 333 13.57 27.00 3.48
N GLU A 334 13.74 28.29 3.15
CA GLU A 334 14.53 29.22 3.95
C GLU A 334 14.06 29.28 5.39
N GLN A 335 12.75 29.45 5.60
CA GLN A 335 12.16 29.48 6.93
C GLN A 335 12.52 28.23 7.73
N TYR A 336 12.33 27.03 7.16
CA TYR A 336 12.46 25.76 7.87
C TYR A 336 13.85 25.16 7.93
N LEU A 337 14.67 25.36 6.90
CA LEU A 337 15.96 24.71 6.72
C LEU A 337 17.13 25.70 6.60
N GLY A 338 16.90 27.01 6.53
CA GLY A 338 18.00 27.99 6.44
C GLY A 338 18.98 27.88 7.61
N GLY A 339 18.47 27.87 8.84
CA GLY A 339 19.30 27.66 10.03
C GLY A 339 19.94 26.27 10.07
N TYR A 340 19.24 25.23 9.58
CA TYR A 340 19.79 23.87 9.50
C TYR A 340 20.96 23.81 8.50
N ALA A 341 20.83 24.43 7.32
CA ALA A 341 21.89 24.51 6.32
C ALA A 341 23.16 25.16 6.89
N GLU A 342 23.02 26.34 7.49
CA GLU A 342 24.17 27.10 7.97
C GLU A 342 24.81 26.49 9.22
N GLN A 343 23.99 26.06 10.19
CA GLN A 343 24.48 25.65 11.51
C GLN A 343 24.78 24.16 11.63
N LYS A 344 24.11 23.32 10.83
CA LYS A 344 24.22 21.85 10.94
C LYS A 344 24.94 21.23 9.75
N LEU A 345 24.75 21.75 8.54
CA LEU A 345 25.44 21.29 7.34
C LEU A 345 26.67 22.14 7.00
N GLY A 346 26.76 23.38 7.49
CA GLY A 346 27.87 24.29 7.19
C GLY A 346 27.89 24.77 5.73
N ILE A 347 26.72 24.81 5.06
CA ILE A 347 26.56 25.31 3.69
C ILE A 347 25.64 26.52 3.66
N THR A 348 25.68 27.30 2.58
CA THR A 348 24.77 28.44 2.45
C THR A 348 23.35 28.00 2.12
N LEU A 349 22.36 28.85 2.39
CA LEU A 349 20.98 28.62 1.93
C LEU A 349 20.90 28.47 0.40
N HIS A 350 21.74 29.19 -0.33
CA HIS A 350 21.83 29.08 -1.79
C HIS A 350 22.24 27.66 -2.21
N ASP A 351 23.27 27.09 -1.57
CA ASP A 351 23.75 25.74 -1.85
C ASP A 351 22.70 24.68 -1.49
N LEU A 352 21.98 24.87 -0.37
CA LEU A 352 20.85 24.00 -0.03
C LEU A 352 19.79 24.04 -1.14
N LEU A 353 19.31 25.24 -1.49
CA LEU A 353 18.26 25.41 -2.51
C LEU A 353 18.68 24.86 -3.87
N ALA A 354 19.97 24.97 -4.22
CA ALA A 354 20.52 24.43 -5.46
C ALA A 354 20.34 22.91 -5.57
N LEU A 355 20.34 22.16 -4.45
CA LEU A 355 20.10 20.71 -4.47
C LEU A 355 18.67 20.33 -4.90
N GLY A 356 17.71 21.23 -4.77
CA GLY A 356 16.31 21.01 -5.16
C GLY A 356 15.92 21.69 -6.47
N ARG A 357 16.86 22.23 -7.24
CA ARG A 357 16.58 23.05 -8.43
C ARG A 357 17.16 22.45 -9.70
N GLN A 358 16.50 22.69 -10.83
CA GLN A 358 17.07 22.43 -12.14
C GLN A 358 18.16 23.47 -12.46
N ASN A 359 17.88 24.75 -12.21
CA ASN A 359 18.86 25.83 -12.35
C ASN A 359 19.28 26.31 -10.95
N PRO A 360 20.49 25.94 -10.47
CA PRO A 360 21.00 26.38 -9.17
C PRO A 360 20.93 27.89 -8.93
N ASN A 361 21.05 28.68 -10.00
CA ASN A 361 21.12 30.13 -9.95
C ASN A 361 19.74 30.83 -10.06
N ASP A 362 18.65 30.10 -10.33
CA ASP A 362 17.31 30.68 -10.34
C ASP A 362 16.77 30.78 -8.92
N SER A 363 16.80 31.98 -8.34
CA SER A 363 16.33 32.22 -6.98
C SER A 363 14.81 32.06 -6.82
N SER A 364 14.04 32.09 -7.91
CA SER A 364 12.59 31.94 -7.92
C SER A 364 12.12 30.50 -8.09
N GLU A 365 12.98 29.62 -8.60
CA GLU A 365 12.65 28.21 -8.82
C GLU A 365 12.33 27.53 -7.48
N SER A 366 11.17 26.85 -7.45
CA SER A 366 10.70 26.09 -6.29
C SER A 366 11.61 24.90 -6.01
N PHE A 367 11.75 24.55 -4.73
CA PHE A 367 12.52 23.40 -4.30
C PHE A 367 11.76 22.11 -4.59
N ASN A 368 12.27 21.32 -5.53
CA ASN A 368 11.71 20.05 -5.96
C ASN A 368 12.36 18.90 -5.18
N MET A 369 11.54 18.15 -4.46
CA MET A 369 12.01 17.03 -3.63
C MET A 369 12.58 15.87 -4.43
N ALA A 370 12.06 15.62 -5.63
CA ALA A 370 12.60 14.59 -6.51
C ALA A 370 14.00 14.99 -7.02
N TYR A 371 14.28 16.29 -7.19
CA TYR A 371 15.62 16.74 -7.58
C TYR A 371 16.62 16.56 -6.43
N LEU A 372 16.22 16.88 -5.19
CA LEU A 372 17.03 16.56 -4.01
C LEU A 372 17.34 15.05 -3.94
N ALA A 373 16.34 14.19 -4.18
CA ALA A 373 16.53 12.75 -4.18
C ALA A 373 17.50 12.29 -5.29
N VAL A 374 17.39 12.81 -6.52
CA VAL A 374 18.30 12.48 -7.64
C VAL A 374 19.72 12.96 -7.37
N HIS A 375 19.90 14.19 -6.87
CA HIS A 375 21.22 14.71 -6.53
C HIS A 375 21.86 13.96 -5.35
N GLY A 376 21.04 13.46 -4.43
CA GLY A 376 21.46 12.73 -3.24
C GLY A 376 21.67 11.22 -3.42
N SER A 377 21.31 10.63 -4.56
CA SER A 377 21.26 9.17 -4.74
C SER A 377 22.28 8.61 -5.72
N GLY A 378 22.80 7.43 -5.40
CA GLY A 378 23.75 6.68 -6.22
C GLY A 378 23.06 5.87 -7.33
N ALA A 379 21.80 5.51 -7.12
CA ALA A 379 20.95 4.92 -8.16
C ALA A 379 19.54 5.52 -8.12
N VAL A 380 18.95 5.67 -9.31
CA VAL A 380 17.59 6.14 -9.50
C VAL A 380 16.85 5.19 -10.42
N ASN A 381 15.61 4.80 -10.09
CA ASN A 381 14.82 3.91 -10.93
C ASN A 381 13.34 4.32 -11.02
N GLY A 382 12.75 4.04 -12.19
CA GLY A 382 11.30 3.93 -12.34
C GLY A 382 10.78 2.56 -11.90
N VAL A 383 9.46 2.36 -12.02
CA VAL A 383 8.73 1.21 -11.45
C VAL A 383 8.17 0.23 -12.48
N SER A 384 8.55 0.43 -13.73
CA SER A 384 8.25 -0.39 -14.90
C SER A 384 9.22 0.02 -16.02
N ARG A 385 9.42 -0.81 -17.04
CA ARG A 385 10.27 -0.52 -18.19
C ARG A 385 9.80 0.72 -18.95
N LEU A 386 8.48 0.86 -19.16
CA LEU A 386 7.93 2.05 -19.80
C LEU A 386 8.15 3.28 -18.92
N HIS A 387 7.90 3.15 -17.61
CA HIS A 387 8.12 4.25 -16.68
C HIS A 387 9.57 4.66 -16.58
N GLY A 388 10.53 3.74 -16.69
CA GLY A 388 11.96 4.09 -16.78
C GLY A 388 12.25 5.07 -17.93
N LYS A 389 11.59 4.91 -19.09
CA LYS A 389 11.69 5.87 -20.21
C LYS A 389 11.03 7.20 -19.89
N VAL A 390 9.85 7.18 -19.25
CA VAL A 390 9.15 8.40 -18.80
C VAL A 390 9.99 9.17 -17.79
N SER A 391 10.53 8.49 -16.79
CA SER A 391 11.38 9.09 -15.75
C SER A 391 12.67 9.69 -16.33
N ARG A 392 13.29 9.07 -17.35
CA ARG A 392 14.42 9.70 -18.06
C ARG A 392 14.04 11.05 -18.66
N ARG A 393 12.88 11.16 -19.32
CA ARG A 393 12.38 12.44 -19.86
C ARG A 393 12.08 13.45 -18.74
N LEU A 394 11.54 12.99 -17.60
CA LEU A 394 11.24 13.86 -16.46
C LEU A 394 12.51 14.44 -15.82
N PHE A 395 13.60 13.68 -15.78
CA PHE A 395 14.86 14.10 -15.17
C PHE A 395 15.92 14.57 -16.16
N GLU A 396 15.69 14.45 -17.47
CA GLU A 396 16.53 14.98 -18.54
C GLU A 396 17.00 16.43 -18.31
N PRO A 397 16.16 17.35 -17.79
CA PRO A 397 16.62 18.71 -17.51
C PRO A 397 17.77 18.83 -16.50
N LEU A 398 17.99 17.82 -15.64
CA LEU A 398 19.14 17.73 -14.72
C LEU A 398 20.43 17.27 -15.41
N PHE A 399 20.34 16.72 -16.62
CA PHE A 399 21.45 16.17 -17.39
C PHE A 399 21.53 16.79 -18.80
N PRO A 400 21.66 18.12 -18.94
CA PRO A 400 21.54 18.82 -20.23
C PRO A 400 22.61 18.46 -21.27
N ARG A 401 23.65 17.71 -20.87
CA ARG A 401 24.74 17.25 -21.75
C ARG A 401 24.66 15.76 -22.08
N TRP A 402 23.63 15.07 -21.59
CA TRP A 402 23.44 13.64 -21.80
C TRP A 402 22.33 13.43 -22.84
N PRO A 403 22.46 12.45 -23.75
CA PRO A 403 21.33 11.98 -24.52
C PRO A 403 20.20 11.49 -23.59
N ALA A 404 18.95 11.75 -23.94
CA ALA A 404 17.79 11.38 -23.12
C ALA A 404 17.78 9.88 -22.73
N ASP A 405 18.21 9.00 -23.64
CA ASP A 405 18.28 7.55 -23.39
C ASP A 405 19.44 7.14 -22.46
N GLU A 406 20.45 7.98 -22.29
CA GLU A 406 21.59 7.76 -21.39
C GLU A 406 21.39 8.36 -19.99
N VAL A 407 20.37 9.21 -19.79
CA VAL A 407 20.00 9.74 -18.47
C VAL A 407 19.97 8.59 -17.45
N PRO A 408 20.72 8.67 -16.33
CA PRO A 408 21.06 7.53 -15.47
C PRO A 408 19.89 7.13 -14.54
N VAL A 409 18.76 6.80 -15.16
CA VAL A 409 17.54 6.33 -14.51
C VAL A 409 17.24 4.93 -15.06
N GLY A 410 17.28 3.94 -14.17
CA GLY A 410 16.95 2.55 -14.47
C GLY A 410 15.46 2.26 -14.32
N HIS A 411 15.12 0.97 -14.23
CA HIS A 411 13.79 0.53 -13.79
C HIS A 411 13.90 -0.75 -12.97
N VAL A 412 13.03 -0.87 -11.98
CA VAL A 412 12.73 -2.12 -11.28
C VAL A 412 11.22 -2.28 -11.33
N THR A 413 10.73 -3.25 -12.10
CA THR A 413 9.28 -3.45 -12.25
C THR A 413 8.68 -3.86 -10.91
N ASN A 414 7.63 -3.16 -10.47
CA ASN A 414 6.94 -3.50 -9.22
C ASN A 414 6.45 -4.96 -9.24
N GLY A 415 6.37 -5.55 -8.05
CA GLY A 415 5.72 -6.84 -7.82
C GLY A 415 4.64 -6.73 -6.75
N VAL A 416 3.98 -7.85 -6.49
CA VAL A 416 3.01 -8.01 -5.41
C VAL A 416 3.39 -9.19 -4.53
N HIS A 417 3.04 -9.11 -3.25
CA HIS A 417 3.29 -10.19 -2.30
C HIS A 417 2.18 -11.25 -2.40
N MET A 418 2.41 -12.31 -3.18
CA MET A 418 1.38 -13.31 -3.52
C MET A 418 0.59 -13.85 -2.32
N PRO A 419 1.21 -14.25 -1.19
CA PRO A 419 0.47 -14.72 -0.01
C PRO A 419 -0.48 -13.70 0.63
N SER A 420 -0.38 -12.43 0.28
CA SER A 420 -1.33 -11.40 0.75
C SER A 420 -2.58 -11.29 -0.13
N TRP A 421 -2.56 -11.88 -1.32
CA TRP A 421 -3.60 -11.67 -2.32
C TRP A 421 -4.24 -12.96 -2.80
N ASP A 422 -3.65 -14.14 -2.54
CA ASP A 422 -4.26 -15.42 -2.89
C ASP A 422 -5.47 -15.73 -2.01
N SER A 423 -6.46 -16.42 -2.59
CA SER A 423 -7.58 -16.97 -1.83
C SER A 423 -7.16 -18.25 -1.12
N ALA A 424 -7.97 -18.71 -0.16
CA ALA A 424 -7.71 -20.00 0.49
C ALA A 424 -7.66 -21.15 -0.53
N GLU A 425 -8.53 -21.12 -1.54
CA GLU A 425 -8.58 -22.12 -2.61
C GLU A 425 -7.34 -22.06 -3.51
N ALA A 426 -6.85 -20.85 -3.82
CA ALA A 426 -5.61 -20.66 -4.56
C ALA A 426 -4.41 -21.14 -3.72
N ASP A 427 -4.33 -20.80 -2.43
CA ASP A 427 -3.26 -21.28 -1.55
C ASP A 427 -3.22 -22.81 -1.47
N ASP A 428 -4.38 -23.46 -1.32
CA ASP A 428 -4.50 -24.92 -1.30
C ASP A 428 -4.05 -25.53 -2.62
N LEU A 429 -4.52 -25.01 -3.76
CA LEU A 429 -4.17 -25.53 -5.09
C LEU A 429 -2.67 -25.41 -5.35
N TRP A 430 -2.11 -24.23 -5.11
CA TRP A 430 -0.71 -23.96 -5.38
C TRP A 430 0.21 -24.62 -4.36
N THR A 431 -0.21 -24.81 -3.11
CA THR A 431 0.52 -25.63 -2.13
C THR A 431 0.64 -27.08 -2.58
N ASN A 432 -0.46 -27.68 -3.06
CA ASN A 432 -0.46 -29.06 -3.51
C ASN A 432 0.34 -29.26 -4.81
N THR A 433 0.34 -28.25 -5.67
CA THR A 433 0.99 -28.31 -7.00
C THR A 433 2.47 -27.95 -6.94
N CYS A 434 2.80 -26.83 -6.30
CA CYS A 434 4.12 -26.19 -6.31
C CYS A 434 4.86 -26.32 -4.97
N GLY A 435 4.21 -26.85 -3.93
CA GLY A 435 4.74 -26.94 -2.58
C GLY A 435 4.41 -25.73 -1.71
N LYS A 436 4.59 -25.90 -0.39
CA LYS A 436 4.28 -24.86 0.62
C LYS A 436 5.16 -23.62 0.49
N ASP A 437 6.41 -23.79 0.05
CA ASP A 437 7.42 -22.73 -0.04
C ASP A 437 7.50 -22.11 -1.44
N ARG A 438 6.51 -22.35 -2.31
CA ARG A 438 6.47 -21.95 -3.74
C ARG A 438 6.78 -20.47 -4.03
N TRP A 439 6.49 -19.57 -3.10
CA TRP A 439 6.73 -18.13 -3.25
C TRP A 439 8.04 -17.66 -2.60
N LEU A 440 8.79 -18.57 -1.97
CA LEU A 440 10.07 -18.29 -1.31
C LEU A 440 11.24 -18.53 -2.27
N GLY A 441 11.58 -17.52 -3.07
CA GLY A 441 12.77 -17.53 -3.92
C GLY A 441 12.48 -17.24 -5.38
N THR A 442 13.17 -17.95 -6.29
CA THR A 442 13.04 -17.78 -7.74
C THR A 442 11.87 -18.58 -8.31
N THR A 443 11.36 -18.17 -9.46
CA THR A 443 10.18 -18.75 -10.10
C THR A 443 10.50 -19.86 -11.11
N GLU A 444 11.71 -20.43 -11.07
CA GLU A 444 12.26 -21.28 -12.14
C GLU A 444 11.43 -22.54 -12.44
N THR A 445 10.83 -23.18 -11.43
CA THR A 445 10.01 -24.39 -11.63
C THR A 445 8.51 -24.12 -11.69
N LEU A 446 8.07 -22.94 -11.23
CA LEU A 446 6.65 -22.64 -11.01
C LEU A 446 5.83 -22.73 -12.29
N GLU A 447 6.35 -22.27 -13.43
CA GLU A 447 5.63 -22.35 -14.70
C GLU A 447 5.32 -23.82 -15.07
N GLN A 448 6.30 -24.71 -14.93
CA GLN A 448 6.14 -26.12 -15.28
C GLN A 448 5.18 -26.83 -14.33
N ASP A 449 5.23 -26.50 -13.04
CA ASP A 449 4.35 -27.08 -12.03
C ASP A 449 2.91 -26.60 -12.22
N ILE A 450 2.69 -25.30 -12.46
CA ILE A 450 1.37 -24.73 -12.74
C ILE A 450 0.75 -25.33 -14.01
N ARG A 451 1.53 -25.54 -15.08
CA ARG A 451 1.06 -26.16 -16.33
C ARG A 451 0.60 -27.61 -16.18
N ARG A 452 0.88 -28.28 -15.05
CA ARG A 452 0.41 -29.65 -14.76
C ARG A 452 -0.99 -29.67 -14.15
N VAL A 453 -1.51 -28.53 -13.72
CA VAL A 453 -2.87 -28.45 -13.16
C VAL A 453 -3.88 -28.70 -14.28
N SER A 454 -4.87 -29.55 -14.00
CA SER A 454 -5.93 -29.83 -14.98
C SER A 454 -6.90 -28.66 -15.09
N ASP A 455 -7.47 -28.46 -16.28
CA ASP A 455 -8.49 -27.43 -16.52
C ASP A 455 -9.68 -27.56 -15.56
N ALA A 456 -10.09 -28.79 -15.23
CA ALA A 456 -11.16 -29.04 -14.26
C ALA A 456 -10.81 -28.54 -12.85
N SER A 457 -9.56 -28.71 -12.41
CA SER A 457 -9.09 -28.19 -11.12
C SER A 457 -9.01 -26.67 -11.12
N LEU A 458 -8.51 -26.07 -12.21
CA LEU A 458 -8.50 -24.61 -12.38
C LEU A 458 -9.93 -24.05 -12.33
N TRP A 459 -10.85 -24.68 -13.05
CA TRP A 459 -12.24 -24.26 -13.10
C TRP A 459 -12.95 -24.40 -11.75
N GLN A 460 -12.70 -25.49 -11.02
CA GLN A 460 -13.31 -25.73 -9.72
C GLN A 460 -12.91 -24.67 -8.68
N PHE A 461 -11.62 -24.31 -8.61
CA PHE A 461 -11.21 -23.26 -7.65
C PHE A 461 -11.73 -21.89 -8.07
N ARG A 462 -11.82 -21.59 -9.37
CA ARG A 462 -12.44 -20.36 -9.87
C ARG A 462 -13.92 -20.25 -9.49
N ILE A 463 -14.71 -21.32 -9.62
CA ILE A 463 -16.12 -21.33 -9.17
C ILE A 463 -16.21 -20.98 -7.68
N ALA A 464 -15.36 -21.58 -6.84
CA ALA A 464 -15.38 -21.33 -5.41
C ALA A 464 -15.00 -19.86 -5.08
N ALA A 465 -13.97 -19.33 -5.73
CA ALA A 465 -13.55 -17.93 -5.57
C ALA A 465 -14.64 -16.94 -6.03
N SER A 466 -15.29 -17.19 -7.16
CA SER A 466 -16.40 -16.38 -7.67
C SER A 466 -17.61 -16.41 -6.74
N GLN A 467 -17.93 -17.58 -6.17
CA GLN A 467 -19.00 -17.70 -5.17
C GLN A 467 -18.70 -16.86 -3.92
N SER A 468 -17.49 -16.96 -3.37
CA SER A 468 -17.05 -16.18 -2.20
C SER A 468 -17.16 -14.67 -2.45
N LEU A 469 -16.72 -14.19 -3.61
CA LEU A 469 -16.84 -12.78 -3.98
C LEU A 469 -18.31 -12.34 -4.10
N VAL A 470 -19.18 -13.14 -4.72
CA VAL A 470 -20.60 -12.79 -4.85
C VAL A 470 -21.26 -12.69 -3.47
N GLU A 471 -20.99 -13.63 -2.58
CA GLU A 471 -21.49 -13.60 -1.19
C GLU A 471 -20.99 -12.37 -0.44
N TYR A 472 -19.69 -12.08 -0.52
CA TYR A 472 -19.10 -10.87 0.07
C TYR A 472 -19.71 -9.59 -0.48
N ALA A 473 -19.86 -9.48 -1.81
CA ALA A 473 -20.41 -8.28 -2.46
C ALA A 473 -21.87 -8.04 -2.04
N ARG A 474 -22.68 -9.10 -1.92
CA ARG A 474 -24.06 -9.04 -1.41
C ARG A 474 -24.09 -8.50 0.01
N GLU A 475 -23.30 -9.07 0.91
CA GLU A 475 -23.25 -8.64 2.31
C GLU A 475 -22.79 -7.20 2.46
N ARG A 476 -21.69 -6.83 1.81
CA ARG A 476 -21.13 -5.48 1.87
C ARG A 476 -22.11 -4.46 1.31
N LEU A 477 -22.74 -4.75 0.17
CA LEU A 477 -23.74 -3.87 -0.42
C LEU A 477 -24.98 -3.72 0.48
N SER A 478 -25.46 -4.80 1.09
CA SER A 478 -26.57 -4.72 2.06
C SER A 478 -26.21 -3.80 3.25
N ARG A 479 -25.00 -3.91 3.81
CA ARG A 479 -24.53 -3.02 4.89
C ARG A 479 -24.41 -1.57 4.42
N GLN A 480 -23.84 -1.33 3.24
CA GLN A 480 -23.71 -0.01 2.63
C GLN A 480 -25.08 0.66 2.42
N LEU A 481 -26.06 -0.08 1.88
CA LEU A 481 -27.41 0.43 1.66
C LEU A 481 -28.14 0.70 2.98
N ALA A 482 -27.96 -0.16 3.99
CA ALA A 482 -28.54 0.06 5.32
C ALA A 482 -27.97 1.33 5.97
N ALA A 483 -26.64 1.52 5.90
CA ALA A 483 -25.96 2.69 6.43
C ALA A 483 -26.39 3.99 5.72
N SER A 484 -26.71 3.93 4.42
CA SER A 484 -27.22 5.08 3.66
C SER A 484 -28.72 5.35 3.87
N GLY A 485 -29.42 4.59 4.73
CA GLY A 485 -30.84 4.76 5.02
C GLY A 485 -31.79 4.20 3.95
N ALA A 486 -31.36 3.22 3.16
CA ALA A 486 -32.23 2.56 2.18
C ALA A 486 -33.36 1.76 2.85
N SER A 487 -34.46 1.53 2.12
CA SER A 487 -35.58 0.75 2.66
C SER A 487 -35.20 -0.71 2.95
N PRO A 488 -35.83 -1.40 3.92
CA PRO A 488 -35.56 -2.81 4.19
C PRO A 488 -35.69 -3.71 2.96
N LYS A 489 -36.65 -3.44 2.06
CA LYS A 489 -36.82 -4.16 0.79
C LYS A 489 -35.62 -3.99 -0.14
N THR A 490 -35.06 -2.78 -0.17
CA THR A 490 -33.87 -2.45 -0.98
C THR A 490 -32.62 -3.16 -0.45
N VAL A 491 -32.48 -3.20 0.87
CA VAL A 491 -31.37 -3.90 1.56
C VAL A 491 -31.46 -5.41 1.37
N ASP A 492 -32.67 -5.97 1.46
CA ASP A 492 -32.91 -7.40 1.24
C ASP A 492 -32.70 -7.81 -0.22
N GLY A 493 -33.13 -6.98 -1.18
CA GLY A 493 -32.88 -7.21 -2.60
C GLY A 493 -31.40 -7.31 -2.97
N ALA A 494 -30.51 -6.63 -2.24
CA ALA A 494 -29.07 -6.72 -2.46
C ALA A 494 -28.51 -8.13 -2.19
N LYS A 495 -29.16 -8.93 -1.33
CA LYS A 495 -28.75 -10.32 -1.03
C LYS A 495 -28.97 -11.30 -2.19
N HIS A 496 -29.71 -10.86 -3.21
CA HIS A 496 -30.07 -11.68 -4.37
C HIS A 496 -29.44 -11.19 -5.67
N LEU A 497 -28.58 -10.17 -5.60
CA LEU A 497 -27.86 -9.67 -6.77
C LEU A 497 -26.74 -10.63 -7.17
N PHE A 498 -26.41 -10.63 -8.47
CA PHE A 498 -25.34 -11.43 -9.07
C PHE A 498 -25.56 -12.95 -9.01
N ASP A 499 -24.93 -13.65 -9.95
CA ASP A 499 -24.90 -15.10 -10.04
C ASP A 499 -23.41 -15.54 -10.02
N PRO A 500 -23.00 -16.44 -9.11
CA PRO A 500 -21.64 -16.99 -9.11
C PRO A 500 -21.21 -17.65 -10.42
N ASN A 501 -22.16 -18.04 -11.28
CA ASN A 501 -21.89 -18.66 -12.58
C ASN A 501 -21.83 -17.65 -13.73
N ALA A 502 -22.15 -16.38 -13.48
CA ALA A 502 -22.06 -15.32 -14.48
C ALA A 502 -20.66 -14.71 -14.54
N LEU A 503 -20.24 -14.24 -15.72
CA LEU A 503 -18.95 -13.58 -15.91
C LEU A 503 -18.89 -12.31 -15.07
N THR A 504 -17.91 -12.23 -14.17
CA THR A 504 -17.71 -11.06 -13.30
C THR A 504 -16.56 -10.20 -13.79
N LEU A 505 -16.88 -8.99 -14.26
CA LEU A 505 -15.92 -7.95 -14.57
C LEU A 505 -15.63 -7.12 -13.32
N GLY A 506 -14.36 -6.81 -13.07
CA GLY A 506 -13.94 -6.01 -11.92
C GLY A 506 -13.11 -4.80 -12.32
N SER A 507 -13.36 -3.66 -11.67
CA SER A 507 -12.51 -2.48 -11.79
C SER A 507 -12.42 -1.74 -10.47
N ALA A 508 -11.25 -1.76 -9.82
CA ALA A 508 -11.02 -0.96 -8.62
C ALA A 508 -9.69 -0.22 -8.61
N ARG A 509 -9.76 1.09 -8.28
CA ARG A 509 -8.64 2.03 -8.35
C ARG A 509 -9.03 3.40 -7.80
N ARG A 510 -8.04 4.27 -7.60
CA ARG A 510 -8.29 5.70 -7.42
C ARG A 510 -9.10 6.24 -8.61
N PHE A 511 -10.14 7.02 -8.34
CA PHE A 511 -10.88 7.75 -9.36
C PHE A 511 -10.11 9.02 -9.71
N ALA A 512 -9.50 9.03 -10.89
CA ALA A 512 -8.77 10.14 -11.47
C ALA A 512 -9.01 10.12 -12.98
N THR A 513 -8.99 11.30 -13.62
CA THR A 513 -9.32 11.46 -15.05
C THR A 513 -8.45 10.59 -15.96
N TYR A 514 -7.14 10.56 -15.74
CA TYR A 514 -6.23 9.76 -16.56
C TYR A 514 -6.43 8.25 -16.40
N LYS A 515 -7.03 7.77 -15.31
CA LYS A 515 -7.32 6.34 -15.12
C LYS A 515 -8.57 5.88 -15.88
N ARG A 516 -9.36 6.83 -16.41
CA ARG A 516 -10.60 6.64 -17.18
C ARG A 516 -11.53 5.57 -16.60
N PRO A 517 -11.89 5.63 -15.31
CA PRO A 517 -12.78 4.65 -14.68
C PRO A 517 -14.18 4.64 -15.30
N ASN A 518 -14.56 5.68 -16.06
CA ASN A 518 -15.84 5.79 -16.75
C ASN A 518 -15.76 5.47 -18.25
N LEU A 519 -14.67 4.87 -18.77
CA LEU A 519 -14.57 4.56 -20.21
C LEU A 519 -15.73 3.65 -20.68
N LEU A 520 -16.18 2.72 -19.82
CA LEU A 520 -17.38 1.92 -20.07
C LEU A 520 -18.67 2.76 -20.13
N LEU A 521 -18.75 3.93 -19.49
CA LEU A 521 -19.91 4.82 -19.60
C LEU A 521 -19.91 5.65 -20.89
N HIS A 522 -18.90 5.52 -21.76
CA HIS A 522 -18.88 6.21 -23.05
C HIS A 522 -20.05 5.79 -23.96
N ASN A 523 -20.54 4.54 -23.83
CA ASN A 523 -21.75 4.06 -24.51
C ASN A 523 -22.66 3.26 -23.57
N PRO A 524 -23.42 3.93 -22.68
CA PRO A 524 -24.20 3.28 -21.62
C PRO A 524 -25.21 2.26 -22.16
N ALA A 525 -25.79 2.55 -23.33
CA ALA A 525 -26.72 1.65 -24.01
C ALA A 525 -26.03 0.36 -24.49
N ARG A 526 -24.77 0.44 -24.95
CA ARG A 526 -23.99 -0.75 -25.34
C ARG A 526 -23.60 -1.56 -24.11
N LEU A 527 -23.13 -0.90 -23.04
CA LEU A 527 -22.86 -1.57 -21.75
C LEU A 527 -24.09 -2.35 -21.26
N LEU A 528 -25.25 -1.71 -21.21
CA LEU A 528 -26.47 -2.35 -20.72
C LEU A 528 -26.87 -3.56 -21.56
N ARG A 529 -26.70 -3.52 -22.90
CA ARG A 529 -26.96 -4.68 -23.76
C ARG A 529 -26.05 -5.87 -23.45
N LEU A 530 -24.79 -5.64 -23.09
CA LEU A 530 -23.88 -6.71 -22.69
C LEU A 530 -24.27 -7.32 -21.35
N LEU A 531 -24.55 -6.46 -20.37
CA LEU A 531 -24.88 -6.87 -19.02
C LEU A 531 -26.22 -7.61 -18.94
N ALA A 532 -27.22 -7.17 -19.72
CA ALA A 532 -28.57 -7.72 -19.71
C ALA A 532 -28.78 -8.89 -20.70
N ASN A 533 -27.71 -9.46 -21.28
CA ASN A 533 -27.83 -10.60 -22.19
C ASN A 533 -28.20 -11.87 -21.40
N PRO A 534 -29.38 -12.49 -21.64
CA PRO A 534 -29.81 -13.67 -20.88
C PRO A 534 -29.05 -14.95 -21.24
N GLU A 535 -28.46 -15.03 -22.43
CA GLU A 535 -27.69 -16.20 -22.88
C GLU A 535 -26.24 -16.16 -22.39
N ARG A 536 -25.72 -14.95 -22.14
CA ARG A 536 -24.34 -14.69 -21.70
C ARG A 536 -24.35 -13.58 -20.63
N PRO A 537 -24.86 -13.87 -19.42
CA PRO A 537 -25.04 -12.85 -18.39
C PRO A 537 -23.71 -12.24 -17.94
N VAL A 538 -23.62 -10.93 -17.83
CA VAL A 538 -22.40 -10.27 -17.34
C VAL A 538 -22.74 -9.37 -16.16
N GLN A 539 -21.87 -9.40 -15.15
CA GLN A 539 -21.97 -8.54 -13.98
C GLN A 539 -20.69 -7.72 -13.79
N LEU A 540 -20.82 -6.52 -13.22
CA LEU A 540 -19.72 -5.57 -13.07
C LEU A 540 -19.62 -5.07 -11.63
N ILE A 541 -18.44 -5.20 -11.05
CA ILE A 541 -18.10 -4.65 -9.73
C ILE A 541 -17.11 -3.50 -9.88
N ILE A 542 -17.46 -2.36 -9.31
CA ILE A 542 -16.64 -1.15 -9.32
C ILE A 542 -16.37 -0.71 -7.89
N ALA A 543 -15.13 -0.31 -7.60
CA ALA A 543 -14.78 0.26 -6.31
C ALA A 543 -13.67 1.32 -6.45
N GLY A 544 -13.65 2.30 -5.56
CA GLY A 544 -12.58 3.30 -5.57
C GLY A 544 -12.92 4.60 -4.88
N LYS A 545 -11.87 5.39 -4.64
CA LYS A 545 -11.94 6.69 -3.95
C LYS A 545 -11.40 7.79 -4.86
N ALA A 546 -12.03 8.96 -4.82
CA ALA A 546 -11.45 10.19 -5.37
C ALA A 546 -10.81 11.00 -4.25
N HIS A 547 -9.74 11.75 -4.54
CA HIS A 547 -9.17 12.65 -3.52
C HIS A 547 -10.23 13.68 -3.07
N PRO A 548 -10.29 14.09 -1.78
CA PRO A 548 -11.27 15.07 -1.31
C PRO A 548 -11.26 16.41 -2.08
N GLU A 549 -10.10 16.78 -2.61
CA GLU A 549 -9.90 17.98 -3.45
C GLU A 549 -10.06 17.71 -4.96
N ASP A 550 -10.11 16.45 -5.39
CA ASP A 550 -10.25 16.09 -6.81
C ASP A 550 -11.72 16.06 -7.22
N ARG A 551 -12.25 17.23 -7.57
CA ARG A 551 -13.65 17.40 -8.00
C ARG A 551 -13.97 16.62 -9.27
N ALA A 552 -13.01 16.48 -10.19
CA ALA A 552 -13.21 15.70 -11.41
C ALA A 552 -13.35 14.21 -11.07
N GLY A 553 -12.46 13.67 -10.22
CA GLY A 553 -12.56 12.31 -9.71
C GLY A 553 -13.89 12.03 -8.98
N GLN A 554 -14.38 12.98 -8.18
CA GLN A 554 -15.68 12.87 -7.50
C GLN A 554 -16.86 12.85 -8.48
N ALA A 555 -16.79 13.64 -9.55
CA ALA A 555 -17.82 13.64 -10.60
C ALA A 555 -17.90 12.27 -11.30
N LEU A 556 -16.76 11.63 -11.58
CA LEU A 556 -16.71 10.29 -12.17
C LEU A 556 -17.39 9.22 -11.29
N ILE A 557 -17.24 9.30 -9.97
CA ILE A 557 -17.96 8.41 -9.04
C ILE A 557 -19.47 8.67 -9.14
N HIS A 558 -19.88 9.94 -9.12
CA HIS A 558 -21.27 10.32 -9.17
C HIS A 558 -21.95 9.88 -10.48
N GLU A 559 -21.26 9.96 -11.63
CA GLU A 559 -21.73 9.41 -12.92
C GLU A 559 -22.07 7.92 -12.82
N TRP A 560 -21.17 7.12 -12.24
CA TRP A 560 -21.40 5.68 -12.02
C TRP A 560 -22.59 5.43 -11.09
N ILE A 561 -22.66 6.13 -9.97
CA ILE A 561 -23.76 5.96 -9.01
C ILE A 561 -25.11 6.31 -9.67
N ASN A 562 -25.18 7.36 -10.49
CA ASN A 562 -26.39 7.73 -11.21
C ASN A 562 -26.79 6.69 -12.25
N PHE A 563 -25.82 6.12 -12.97
CA PHE A 563 -26.09 5.04 -13.93
C PHE A 563 -26.59 3.77 -13.24
N ILE A 564 -25.97 3.37 -12.11
CA ILE A 564 -26.33 2.18 -11.33
C ILE A 564 -27.74 2.30 -10.72
N ARG A 565 -28.19 3.51 -10.39
CA ARG A 565 -29.53 3.75 -9.82
C ARG A 565 -30.68 3.49 -10.79
N GLN A 566 -30.41 3.40 -12.09
CA GLN A 566 -31.42 3.09 -13.10
C GLN A 566 -31.95 1.66 -12.90
N PRO A 567 -33.29 1.43 -12.92
CA PRO A 567 -33.88 0.12 -12.66
C PRO A 567 -33.34 -1.03 -13.53
N GLU A 568 -33.06 -0.75 -14.79
CA GLU A 568 -32.53 -1.67 -15.79
C GLU A 568 -31.05 -2.03 -15.55
N THR A 569 -30.27 -1.12 -14.95
CA THR A 569 -28.82 -1.29 -14.72
C THR A 569 -28.53 -1.92 -13.36
N ARG A 570 -29.33 -1.57 -12.36
CA ARG A 570 -29.18 -1.96 -10.95
C ARG A 570 -28.92 -3.46 -10.70
N PRO A 571 -29.53 -4.41 -11.44
CA PRO A 571 -29.29 -5.84 -11.20
C PRO A 571 -27.89 -6.31 -11.61
N HIS A 572 -27.18 -5.54 -12.44
CA HIS A 572 -25.98 -5.98 -13.14
C HIS A 572 -24.70 -5.27 -12.71
N ILE A 573 -24.79 -4.14 -11.99
CA ILE A 573 -23.63 -3.36 -11.59
C ILE A 573 -23.72 -3.01 -10.11
N VAL A 574 -22.61 -3.21 -9.39
CA VAL A 574 -22.47 -2.83 -7.98
C VAL A 574 -21.28 -1.90 -7.82
N PHE A 575 -21.50 -0.80 -7.11
CA PHE A 575 -20.43 0.06 -6.60
C PHE A 575 -20.21 -0.21 -5.11
N LEU A 576 -19.06 -0.75 -4.75
CA LEU A 576 -18.67 -1.00 -3.37
C LEU A 576 -17.85 0.18 -2.84
N SER A 577 -18.42 0.91 -1.88
CA SER A 577 -17.77 2.08 -1.31
C SER A 577 -16.66 1.71 -0.34
N ASP A 578 -15.82 2.70 -0.07
CA ASP A 578 -14.74 2.66 0.91
C ASP A 578 -13.66 1.64 0.58
N TYR A 579 -13.19 1.69 -0.67
CA TYR A 579 -12.12 0.83 -1.15
C TYR A 579 -10.85 0.94 -0.31
N ASP A 580 -10.48 -0.21 0.25
CA ASP A 580 -9.40 -0.47 1.18
C ASP A 580 -8.78 -1.86 0.90
N MET A 581 -7.84 -2.29 1.73
CA MET A 581 -7.08 -3.52 1.49
C MET A 581 -7.96 -4.78 1.54
N LEU A 582 -8.86 -4.90 2.52
CA LEU A 582 -9.75 -6.05 2.66
C LEU A 582 -10.73 -6.11 1.49
N LEU A 583 -11.31 -4.97 1.07
CA LEU A 583 -12.12 -4.96 -0.15
C LEU A 583 -11.27 -5.39 -1.37
N THR A 584 -10.02 -4.94 -1.46
CA THR A 584 -9.13 -5.34 -2.56
C THR A 584 -8.93 -6.86 -2.58
N GLU A 585 -8.64 -7.49 -1.43
CA GLU A 585 -8.43 -8.94 -1.31
C GLU A 585 -9.61 -9.72 -1.91
N HIS A 586 -10.85 -9.45 -1.45
CA HIS A 586 -12.02 -10.14 -1.98
C HIS A 586 -12.24 -9.92 -3.48
N LEU A 587 -12.02 -8.69 -3.98
CA LEU A 587 -12.17 -8.39 -5.40
C LEU A 587 -11.17 -9.17 -6.25
N VAL A 588 -9.88 -9.14 -5.91
CA VAL A 588 -8.83 -9.78 -6.73
C VAL A 588 -8.84 -11.29 -6.62
N GLN A 589 -9.46 -11.84 -5.57
CA GLN A 589 -9.67 -13.28 -5.41
C GLN A 589 -10.77 -13.80 -6.35
N GLY A 590 -11.91 -13.11 -6.45
CA GLY A 590 -13.06 -13.64 -7.17
C GLY A 590 -13.31 -13.10 -8.59
N VAL A 591 -12.78 -11.95 -8.98
CA VAL A 591 -13.06 -11.37 -10.31
C VAL A 591 -12.49 -12.26 -11.43
N ASP A 592 -13.28 -12.48 -12.49
CA ASP A 592 -12.85 -13.26 -13.66
C ASP A 592 -11.99 -12.42 -14.60
N VAL A 593 -12.44 -11.19 -14.90
CA VAL A 593 -11.71 -10.27 -15.79
C VAL A 593 -11.54 -8.90 -15.14
N TRP A 594 -10.28 -8.51 -14.95
CA TRP A 594 -9.89 -7.25 -14.35
C TRP A 594 -9.64 -6.17 -15.40
N ILE A 595 -10.44 -5.11 -15.37
CA ILE A 595 -10.46 -4.06 -16.40
C ILE A 595 -9.70 -2.83 -15.96
N ASN A 596 -8.70 -2.45 -16.76
CA ASN A 596 -7.82 -1.33 -16.52
C ASN A 596 -7.68 -0.44 -17.76
N THR A 597 -8.15 0.79 -17.70
CA THR A 597 -8.21 1.70 -18.87
C THR A 597 -7.40 2.99 -18.69
N PRO A 598 -6.21 3.02 -18.08
CA PRO A 598 -5.48 4.28 -17.93
C PRO A 598 -5.06 4.85 -19.29
N ARG A 599 -4.83 6.17 -19.38
CA ARG A 599 -4.19 6.80 -20.54
C ARG A 599 -2.70 6.49 -20.54
N ARG A 600 -2.15 6.10 -21.68
CA ARG A 600 -0.71 5.92 -21.86
C ARG A 600 -0.01 7.29 -22.02
N PRO A 601 1.16 7.54 -21.39
CA PRO A 601 1.95 6.66 -20.52
C PRO A 601 1.74 6.90 -19.01
N TRP A 602 0.56 7.38 -18.58
CA TRP A 602 0.39 7.97 -17.24
C TRP A 602 0.20 6.93 -16.13
N GLU A 603 0.02 5.65 -16.47
CA GLU A 603 0.17 4.55 -15.52
C GLU A 603 1.64 4.17 -15.40
N ALA A 604 2.25 4.48 -14.25
CA ALA A 604 3.64 4.17 -13.99
C ALA A 604 3.90 2.65 -13.94
N SER A 605 3.03 1.89 -13.27
CA SER A 605 3.13 0.42 -13.20
C SER A 605 1.73 -0.18 -13.14
N GLY A 606 1.10 -0.21 -11.96
CA GLY A 606 -0.29 -0.66 -11.77
C GLY A 606 -0.38 -2.08 -11.20
N THR A 607 -0.12 -2.22 -9.90
CA THR A 607 -0.02 -3.55 -9.25
C THR A 607 -1.35 -4.28 -9.08
N SER A 608 -2.51 -3.62 -9.21
CA SER A 608 -3.81 -4.28 -9.00
C SER A 608 -4.07 -5.43 -9.98
N GLY A 609 -3.67 -5.29 -11.24
CA GLY A 609 -3.80 -6.37 -12.23
C GLY A 609 -2.91 -7.58 -11.96
N MET A 610 -1.77 -7.38 -11.27
CA MET A 610 -0.86 -8.47 -10.89
C MET A 610 -1.47 -9.35 -9.79
N LYS A 611 -2.22 -8.75 -8.86
CA LYS A 611 -2.86 -9.44 -7.72
C LYS A 611 -3.90 -10.47 -8.15
N VAL A 612 -4.55 -10.23 -9.28
CA VAL A 612 -5.63 -11.07 -9.79
C VAL A 612 -5.10 -12.40 -10.35
N LEU A 613 -3.84 -12.42 -10.82
CA LEU A 613 -3.26 -13.56 -11.53
C LEU A 613 -3.11 -14.81 -10.65
N VAL A 614 -2.72 -14.65 -9.37
CA VAL A 614 -2.57 -15.80 -8.46
C VAL A 614 -3.91 -16.50 -8.18
N ASN A 615 -5.01 -15.79 -8.41
CA ASN A 615 -6.37 -16.31 -8.27
C ASN A 615 -6.97 -16.76 -9.61
N GLY A 616 -6.20 -16.81 -10.69
CA GLY A 616 -6.64 -17.25 -12.01
C GLY A 616 -7.61 -16.30 -12.73
N GLY A 617 -7.76 -15.06 -12.26
CA GLY A 617 -8.43 -14.02 -13.05
C GLY A 617 -7.49 -13.43 -14.10
N ILE A 618 -8.06 -12.91 -15.18
CA ILE A 618 -7.34 -12.45 -16.38
C ILE A 618 -7.46 -10.93 -16.51
N ASN A 619 -6.52 -10.29 -17.22
CA ASN A 619 -6.53 -8.85 -17.43
C ASN A 619 -7.06 -8.47 -18.83
N LEU A 620 -7.87 -7.40 -18.86
CA LEU A 620 -8.21 -6.62 -20.05
C LEU A 620 -7.74 -5.19 -19.78
N SER A 621 -6.60 -4.80 -20.36
CA SER A 621 -5.94 -3.56 -19.97
C SER A 621 -5.32 -2.79 -21.13
N GLU A 622 -5.26 -1.47 -21.01
CA GLU A 622 -4.39 -0.65 -21.85
C GLU A 622 -2.94 -1.14 -21.79
N LEU A 623 -2.23 -1.11 -22.93
CA LEU A 623 -0.79 -1.32 -23.02
C LEU A 623 -0.03 -0.17 -22.36
N ALA A 624 -0.14 -0.05 -21.04
CA ALA A 624 0.56 0.92 -20.20
C ALA A 624 1.10 0.24 -18.95
N GLY A 625 1.99 0.94 -18.23
CA GLY A 625 2.58 0.42 -16.99
C GLY A 625 3.16 -0.99 -17.13
N TRP A 626 2.83 -1.87 -16.19
CA TRP A 626 3.31 -3.26 -16.17
C TRP A 626 2.72 -4.13 -17.28
N TRP A 627 1.49 -3.84 -17.73
CA TRP A 627 0.82 -4.67 -18.73
C TRP A 627 1.53 -4.60 -20.08
N ALA A 628 2.13 -3.45 -20.40
CA ALA A 628 3.00 -3.30 -21.57
C ALA A 628 4.26 -4.20 -21.55
N GLU A 629 4.64 -4.75 -20.40
CA GLU A 629 5.75 -5.69 -20.26
C GLU A 629 5.31 -7.16 -20.21
N ALA A 630 4.17 -7.43 -19.58
CA ALA A 630 3.69 -8.77 -19.30
C ALA A 630 2.75 -9.35 -20.36
N TYR A 631 2.09 -8.50 -21.16
CA TYR A 631 1.07 -8.92 -22.10
C TYR A 631 1.63 -9.78 -23.25
N THR A 632 0.96 -10.89 -23.50
CA THR A 632 0.92 -11.59 -24.78
C THR A 632 -0.53 -11.92 -25.13
N PRO A 633 -0.88 -12.15 -26.42
CA PRO A 633 -2.22 -12.53 -26.82
C PRO A 633 -2.73 -13.84 -26.18
N GLU A 634 -1.84 -14.67 -25.61
CA GLU A 634 -2.22 -15.93 -24.96
C GLU A 634 -2.65 -15.77 -23.48
N VAL A 635 -2.39 -14.61 -22.85
CA VAL A 635 -2.53 -14.44 -21.38
C VAL A 635 -3.51 -13.33 -20.96
N GLY A 636 -4.26 -12.77 -21.91
CA GLY A 636 -5.29 -11.76 -21.66
C GLY A 636 -5.52 -10.88 -22.87
N TRP A 637 -6.08 -9.69 -22.64
CA TRP A 637 -6.46 -8.76 -23.71
C TRP A 637 -5.85 -7.37 -23.51
N ALA A 638 -5.57 -6.71 -24.62
CA ALA A 638 -4.92 -5.41 -24.65
C ALA A 638 -5.77 -4.34 -25.36
N LEU A 639 -5.73 -3.12 -24.83
CA LEU A 639 -6.23 -1.91 -25.47
C LEU A 639 -5.07 -1.02 -25.93
N GLY A 640 -5.39 -0.13 -26.88
CA GLY A 640 -4.47 0.88 -27.40
C GLY A 640 -3.55 0.38 -28.51
N ASP A 641 -2.91 1.33 -29.20
CA ASP A 641 -1.96 1.08 -30.30
C ASP A 641 -0.49 1.16 -29.86
N GLY A 642 -0.25 1.27 -28.55
CA GLY A 642 1.07 1.44 -27.95
C GLY A 642 1.68 2.83 -28.12
N ARG A 643 0.94 3.82 -28.64
CA ARG A 643 1.39 5.21 -28.82
C ARG A 643 0.82 6.14 -27.76
N GLU A 644 1.37 7.33 -27.67
CA GLU A 644 0.92 8.39 -26.76
C GLU A 644 0.01 9.35 -27.55
N HIS A 645 -1.24 9.50 -27.12
CA HIS A 645 -2.26 10.35 -27.78
C HIS A 645 -2.67 11.58 -26.93
N GLY A 646 -2.00 11.78 -25.79
CA GLY A 646 -2.31 12.89 -24.88
C GLY A 646 -3.74 12.81 -24.33
N ASP A 647 -4.42 13.95 -24.29
CA ASP A 647 -5.78 14.09 -23.77
C ASP A 647 -6.85 14.16 -24.89
N ASP A 648 -6.58 13.61 -26.08
CA ASP A 648 -7.51 13.64 -27.22
C ASP A 648 -8.82 12.88 -26.93
N PRO A 649 -9.97 13.57 -26.82
CA PRO A 649 -11.25 12.91 -26.57
C PRO A 649 -11.71 11.99 -27.72
N ALA A 650 -11.26 12.24 -28.95
CA ALA A 650 -11.57 11.37 -30.07
C ALA A 650 -10.88 10.01 -29.93
N TRP A 651 -9.69 9.98 -29.34
CA TRP A 651 -8.98 8.75 -29.05
C TRP A 651 -9.65 7.94 -27.93
N ASP A 652 -10.15 8.61 -26.89
CA ASP A 652 -10.95 7.94 -25.84
C ASP A 652 -12.19 7.23 -26.43
N ALA A 653 -12.84 7.83 -27.43
CA ALA A 653 -13.97 7.20 -28.12
C ALA A 653 -13.55 5.95 -28.93
N VAL A 654 -12.41 6.01 -29.62
CA VAL A 654 -11.85 4.87 -30.36
C VAL A 654 -11.50 3.72 -29.41
N GLU A 655 -10.86 4.00 -28.28
CA GLU A 655 -10.52 2.99 -27.29
C GLU A 655 -11.74 2.43 -26.56
N ALA A 656 -12.77 3.25 -26.31
CA ALA A 656 -14.03 2.75 -25.81
C ALA A 656 -14.68 1.75 -26.78
N ASP A 657 -14.72 2.06 -28.08
CA ASP A 657 -15.26 1.15 -29.09
C ASP A 657 -14.44 -0.14 -29.23
N ALA A 658 -13.11 -0.06 -29.11
CA ALA A 658 -12.22 -1.21 -29.08
C ALA A 658 -12.46 -2.09 -27.83
N LEU A 659 -12.60 -1.48 -26.65
CA LEU A 659 -12.93 -2.17 -25.41
C LEU A 659 -14.24 -2.96 -25.54
N TYR A 660 -15.27 -2.32 -26.09
CA TYR A 660 -16.52 -3.03 -26.32
C TYR A 660 -16.42 -4.14 -27.37
N ALA A 661 -15.63 -3.94 -28.43
CA ALA A 661 -15.43 -4.97 -29.45
C ALA A 661 -14.75 -6.21 -28.86
N LEU A 662 -13.73 -6.04 -28.01
CA LEU A 662 -13.08 -7.13 -27.28
C LEU A 662 -14.05 -7.85 -26.36
N LEU A 663 -14.82 -7.10 -25.57
CA LEU A 663 -15.83 -7.68 -24.67
C LEU A 663 -16.86 -8.52 -25.45
N GLU A 664 -17.39 -7.98 -26.55
CA GLU A 664 -18.44 -8.61 -27.36
C GLU A 664 -17.97 -9.85 -28.12
N ARG A 665 -16.75 -9.81 -28.67
CA ARG A 665 -16.29 -10.79 -29.66
C ARG A 665 -15.35 -11.83 -29.09
N GLU A 666 -14.69 -11.54 -27.99
CA GLU A 666 -13.63 -12.39 -27.42
C GLU A 666 -13.95 -12.71 -25.95
N VAL A 667 -13.89 -11.72 -25.05
CA VAL A 667 -13.94 -11.94 -23.60
C VAL A 667 -15.22 -12.66 -23.15
N ILE A 668 -16.40 -12.11 -23.48
CA ILE A 668 -17.69 -12.70 -23.06
C ILE A 668 -17.90 -14.05 -23.75
N PRO A 669 -17.73 -14.19 -25.09
CA PRO A 669 -17.85 -15.48 -25.75
C PRO A 669 -16.95 -16.58 -25.17
N GLU A 670 -15.67 -16.30 -24.88
CA GLU A 670 -14.72 -17.29 -24.36
C GLU A 670 -15.13 -17.82 -22.98
N PHE A 671 -15.68 -16.96 -22.11
CA PHE A 671 -16.19 -17.42 -20.82
C PHE A 671 -17.36 -18.40 -20.96
N TYR A 672 -18.21 -18.26 -21.98
CA TYR A 672 -19.43 -19.09 -22.13
C TYR A 672 -19.28 -20.25 -23.12
N THR A 673 -18.31 -20.19 -24.02
CA THR A 673 -18.04 -21.23 -25.02
C THR A 673 -16.98 -22.17 -24.43
N ARG A 674 -17.42 -23.01 -23.48
CA ARG A 674 -16.58 -24.02 -22.83
C ARG A 674 -16.86 -25.39 -23.44
N ASP A 675 -15.80 -26.19 -23.62
CA ASP A 675 -15.89 -27.60 -24.02
C ASP A 675 -16.40 -28.51 -22.89
#